data_AF-A0A9E3RVF9-F1
#
_entry.id   AF-A0A9E3RVF9-F1
#
_cell.length_a   1.000
_cell.length_b   1.000
_cell.length_c   1.000
_cell.angle_alpha   90.00
_cell.angle_beta   90.00
_cell.angle_gamma   90.00
#
_symmetry.space_group_name_H-M   'P 1'
#
loop_
_entity.id
_entity.type
_entity.pdbx_description
1 polymer ?
#
loop_
_entity_poly.entity_id
_entity_poly.type
_entity_poly.pdbx_seq_one_letter_code
_entity_poly.pdbx_strand_id
1 'polypeptide(L)'
;MARSLSAACIAVFVTLSAVHAQELRKDHSILYTTDVIARVRENVSAQPWAAQIRDRVVEEAAFWKDMSDDDLWKLMFGPTLERSWMVWSNGYSPITGKPVPMYTWQAETKEHPWKLQDPTSGEWFPKNDFKAFYDSGLDEHGIFDPARANRDLLFNTEHPDPNDPLHRFGVDDGTGYVNEKGEKWRFIAAYLIYGQWKQSVVGGIRILSAAYVLTGDPVYAHKAGVLLDRVADIYPSMNFGKQGVMYEGPPSAGYVSTWHDACEETREMVMAYDMVFEALRSDQDLIAFLSKKASEVGLQNPKASFADIQRNIEGGILRDALLNQDRIHSNYPRTEITKAIITSVLQEPDEAFWTIVDPMLDKATAVDGVTGEKGLAGYSCFTIAGLASFLAEYSKSDSTFLPRVLDRQPRLRDTYRFFIDTMCLQRYYPLSGDCGHFAASIPTYVGINFLKPSADAKGWPNWTLLPPSNYRLLWDLYKATGDVAYVQTLYRANDSKIDGLPYDFYGNDPAQFQRDVAVVIDREGTQYALPSVNKQQWHLGILRSGRGANERALWLDYDAGGGHGHKDGMNLGLFAYGLDLMPELGYPPVQFGGWDSPRARWYTMTAAHNTVLVDNQNQAVANGATTLWLDGRHVHGIRATGEAIAQAERYERTALLIDVDESRSYVVDVFRVRGGHNHTKFQQSHFGALTTTGLNLAPAEDFGAGTQLRNTQLDPAPQPGWKAEWAIEDRYKLLPEPAKLGVSYWDFTTGAAAGTVEGWIVTGSYNESQEDWIPRVMVRRQNEGDVPLESTFVAVTEPWKDASCIQSVRRVEANAPDGTLLGDTEVALEVQLADGSRDCILVRDVDRKQNQSDAVSSGGAIATDAEVAVVRIDTNGVVTRATTGNGSKCVSGTFTLQQGAAKMIAEYDSN
;
A
#
# COMPACT_ATOMS: atom_id res chain seq x y z
N MET A 1 -42.09 6.99 -23.61
CA MET A 1 -41.69 7.43 -22.26
C MET A 1 -42.83 7.28 -21.25
N ALA A 2 -43.44 6.09 -21.08
CA ALA A 2 -44.49 5.87 -20.07
C ALA A 2 -44.51 4.44 -19.50
N ARG A 3 -43.43 3.67 -19.66
CA ARG A 3 -43.34 2.27 -19.17
C ARG A 3 -42.14 1.97 -18.27
N SER A 4 -41.30 2.96 -17.95
CA SER A 4 -40.12 2.81 -17.09
C SER A 4 -40.34 3.20 -15.62
N LEU A 5 -41.42 3.93 -15.28
CA LEU A 5 -41.71 4.31 -13.88
C LEU A 5 -42.35 3.19 -13.04
N SER A 6 -43.11 2.27 -13.66
CA SER A 6 -43.84 1.24 -12.88
C SER A 6 -42.96 0.11 -12.36
N ALA A 7 -41.80 -0.17 -12.98
CA ALA A 7 -40.91 -1.25 -12.53
C ALA A 7 -40.10 -0.88 -11.28
N ALA A 8 -39.72 0.40 -11.14
CA ALA A 8 -39.03 0.91 -9.95
C ALA A 8 -39.95 0.90 -8.71
N CYS A 9 -41.22 1.28 -8.86
CA CYS A 9 -42.19 1.23 -7.76
C CYS A 9 -42.49 -0.21 -7.31
N ILE A 10 -42.59 -1.18 -8.24
CA ILE A 10 -42.89 -2.58 -7.88
C ILE A 10 -41.71 -3.25 -7.15
N ALA A 11 -40.46 -2.96 -7.54
CA ALA A 11 -39.27 -3.47 -6.83
C ALA A 11 -39.14 -2.90 -5.40
N VAL A 12 -39.47 -1.61 -5.21
CA VAL A 12 -39.51 -0.94 -3.90
C VAL A 12 -40.62 -1.52 -3.00
N PHE A 13 -41.79 -1.84 -3.55
CA PHE A 13 -42.90 -2.44 -2.77
C PHE A 13 -42.61 -3.88 -2.29
N VAL A 14 -41.84 -4.67 -3.05
CA VAL A 14 -41.52 -6.07 -2.68
C VAL A 14 -40.42 -6.13 -1.62
N THR A 15 -39.45 -5.21 -1.61
CA THR A 15 -38.41 -5.15 -0.55
C THR A 15 -38.95 -4.59 0.77
N LEU A 16 -39.82 -3.57 0.73
CA LEU A 16 -40.41 -2.93 1.92
C LEU A 16 -41.40 -3.84 2.69
N SER A 17 -42.10 -4.74 1.99
CA SER A 17 -43.01 -5.71 2.61
C SER A 17 -42.26 -6.78 3.41
N ALA A 18 -41.01 -7.09 3.04
CA ALA A 18 -40.16 -8.06 3.75
C ALA A 18 -39.56 -7.49 5.04
N VAL A 19 -39.28 -6.18 5.10
CA VAL A 19 -38.75 -5.52 6.31
C VAL A 19 -39.76 -5.60 7.46
N HIS A 20 -41.06 -5.40 7.21
CA HIS A 20 -42.10 -5.33 8.26
C HIS A 20 -42.47 -6.68 8.90
N ALA A 21 -42.14 -7.81 8.26
CA ALA A 21 -42.41 -9.16 8.78
C ALA A 21 -41.17 -9.81 9.44
N GLN A 22 -40.10 -9.04 9.63
CA GLN A 22 -38.79 -9.58 10.00
C GLN A 22 -38.66 -9.84 11.51
N GLU A 23 -38.19 -11.05 11.85
CA GLU A 23 -37.90 -11.46 13.23
C GLU A 23 -36.66 -10.74 13.76
N LEU A 24 -36.80 -10.06 14.90
CA LEU A 24 -35.70 -9.38 15.59
C LEU A 24 -34.97 -10.38 16.49
N ARG A 25 -33.69 -10.65 16.19
CA ARG A 25 -32.84 -11.56 16.98
C ARG A 25 -31.96 -10.81 17.97
N LYS A 26 -31.39 -9.67 17.55
CA LYS A 26 -30.52 -8.86 18.41
C LYS A 26 -31.27 -8.42 19.65
N ASP A 27 -30.79 -8.82 20.81
CA ASP A 27 -31.34 -8.43 22.09
C ASP A 27 -30.32 -7.77 23.03
N HIS A 28 -29.04 -7.69 22.66
CA HIS A 28 -28.00 -6.96 23.37
C HIS A 28 -26.82 -6.57 22.46
N SER A 29 -25.95 -5.67 22.93
CA SER A 29 -24.68 -5.32 22.26
C SER A 29 -23.66 -6.46 22.32
N ILE A 30 -22.94 -6.73 21.22
CA ILE A 30 -22.00 -7.87 21.09
C ILE A 30 -20.53 -7.42 21.14
N LEU A 31 -20.18 -6.32 20.47
CA LEU A 31 -18.83 -5.78 20.43
C LEU A 31 -18.58 -4.81 21.59
N TYR A 32 -19.64 -4.12 22.04
CA TYR A 32 -19.63 -3.14 23.13
C TYR A 32 -20.57 -3.57 24.26
N THR A 33 -20.32 -4.74 24.83
CA THR A 33 -21.10 -5.24 25.98
C THR A 33 -21.01 -4.29 27.17
N THR A 34 -21.96 -4.41 28.12
CA THR A 34 -21.98 -3.59 29.35
C THR A 34 -20.65 -3.65 30.11
N ASP A 35 -20.02 -4.82 30.19
CA ASP A 35 -18.72 -5.00 30.87
C ASP A 35 -17.56 -4.32 30.12
N VAL A 36 -17.58 -4.36 28.78
CA VAL A 36 -16.61 -3.66 27.94
C VAL A 36 -16.72 -2.15 28.18
N ILE A 37 -17.94 -1.59 28.10
CA ILE A 37 -18.18 -0.14 28.31
C ILE A 37 -17.80 0.27 29.75
N ALA A 38 -18.12 -0.53 30.76
CA ALA A 38 -17.75 -0.25 32.14
C ALA A 38 -16.23 -0.10 32.30
N ARG A 39 -15.46 -1.00 31.67
CA ARG A 39 -13.99 -0.98 31.70
C ARG A 39 -13.40 0.23 30.96
N VAL A 40 -14.01 0.62 29.85
CA VAL A 40 -13.62 1.87 29.15
C VAL A 40 -13.74 3.06 30.10
N ARG A 41 -14.87 3.18 30.83
CA ARG A 41 -15.12 4.30 31.75
C ARG A 41 -14.20 4.27 32.97
N GLU A 42 -13.85 3.08 33.46
CA GLU A 42 -12.84 2.90 34.49
C GLU A 42 -11.47 3.40 34.00
N ASN A 43 -11.03 2.98 32.82
CA ASN A 43 -9.76 3.42 32.23
C ASN A 43 -9.74 4.92 31.91
N VAL A 44 -10.84 5.49 31.44
CA VAL A 44 -11.00 6.95 31.27
C VAL A 44 -10.84 7.70 32.59
N SER A 45 -11.27 7.11 33.71
CA SER A 45 -11.14 7.70 35.03
C SER A 45 -9.72 7.52 35.61
N ALA A 46 -9.05 6.42 35.27
CA ALA A 46 -7.76 6.05 35.84
C ALA A 46 -6.54 6.55 35.03
N GLN A 47 -6.71 6.80 33.73
CA GLN A 47 -5.60 7.06 32.81
C GLN A 47 -5.69 8.48 32.20
N PRO A 48 -4.67 9.34 32.39
CA PRO A 48 -4.70 10.71 31.86
C PRO A 48 -4.87 10.80 30.35
N TRP A 49 -4.22 9.90 29.58
CA TRP A 49 -4.33 9.88 28.12
C TRP A 49 -5.76 9.54 27.66
N ALA A 50 -6.46 8.66 28.39
CA ALA A 50 -7.84 8.26 28.07
C ALA A 50 -8.84 9.38 28.41
N ALA A 51 -8.63 10.09 29.53
CA ALA A 51 -9.38 11.28 29.89
C ALA A 51 -9.24 12.39 28.84
N GLN A 52 -8.03 12.63 28.34
CA GLN A 52 -7.79 13.61 27.26
C GLN A 52 -8.54 13.27 25.97
N ILE A 53 -8.59 11.99 25.59
CA ILE A 53 -9.36 11.56 24.43
C ILE A 53 -10.86 11.77 24.67
N ARG A 54 -11.38 11.40 25.85
CA ARG A 54 -12.79 11.70 26.21
C ARG A 54 -13.09 13.18 26.05
N ASP A 55 -12.26 14.06 26.62
CA ASP A 55 -12.52 15.49 26.62
C ASP A 55 -12.54 16.06 25.19
N ARG A 56 -11.60 15.63 24.35
CA ARG A 56 -11.59 15.98 22.92
C ARG A 56 -12.83 15.49 22.19
N VAL A 57 -13.22 14.23 22.40
CA VAL A 57 -14.42 13.64 21.78
C VAL A 57 -15.68 14.39 22.21
N VAL A 58 -15.79 14.77 23.49
CA VAL A 58 -16.92 15.56 24.02
C VAL A 58 -16.95 16.96 23.42
N GLU A 59 -15.81 17.62 23.31
CA GLU A 59 -15.69 18.94 22.67
C GLU A 59 -16.11 18.88 21.19
N GLU A 60 -15.61 17.89 20.44
CA GLU A 60 -15.96 17.72 19.03
C GLU A 60 -17.45 17.36 18.84
N ALA A 61 -18.00 16.53 19.73
CA ALA A 61 -19.40 16.10 19.73
C ALA A 61 -20.39 17.22 20.06
N ALA A 62 -19.94 18.30 20.73
CA ALA A 62 -20.80 19.41 21.15
C ALA A 62 -21.62 19.99 19.99
N PHE A 63 -21.01 20.11 18.80
CA PHE A 63 -21.69 20.57 17.59
C PHE A 63 -23.00 19.81 17.33
N TRP A 64 -22.96 18.48 17.32
CA TRP A 64 -24.16 17.66 17.08
C TRP A 64 -25.06 17.56 18.30
N LYS A 65 -24.48 17.52 19.51
CA LYS A 65 -25.24 17.47 20.76
C LYS A 65 -26.16 18.69 20.91
N ASP A 66 -25.69 19.86 20.51
CA ASP A 66 -26.40 21.13 20.64
C ASP A 66 -27.40 21.38 19.50
N MET A 67 -27.37 20.59 18.41
CA MET A 67 -28.38 20.65 17.35
C MET A 67 -29.74 20.14 17.85
N SER A 68 -30.81 20.72 17.32
CA SER A 68 -32.15 20.18 17.51
C SER A 68 -32.27 18.81 16.82
N ASP A 69 -33.15 17.94 17.30
CA ASP A 69 -33.39 16.63 16.65
C ASP A 69 -33.92 16.82 15.23
N ASP A 70 -34.70 17.89 14.99
CA ASP A 70 -35.16 18.30 13.67
C ASP A 70 -33.99 18.60 12.71
N ASP A 71 -32.97 19.33 13.17
CA ASP A 71 -31.83 19.69 12.33
C ASP A 71 -30.92 18.48 12.07
N LEU A 72 -30.73 17.61 13.07
CA LEU A 72 -30.02 16.34 12.88
C LEU A 72 -30.73 15.44 11.87
N TRP A 73 -32.05 15.28 12.01
CA TRP A 73 -32.85 14.48 11.10
C TRP A 73 -32.80 15.02 9.66
N LYS A 74 -32.64 16.33 9.46
CA LYS A 74 -32.50 16.94 8.13
C LYS A 74 -31.11 16.80 7.51
N LEU A 75 -30.09 16.35 8.25
CA LEU A 75 -28.73 16.20 7.69
C LEU A 75 -28.65 15.16 6.58
N MET A 76 -29.48 14.11 6.62
CA MET A 76 -29.47 13.10 5.57
C MET A 76 -30.23 13.57 4.33
N PHE A 77 -29.55 13.60 3.19
CA PHE A 77 -30.10 14.02 1.89
C PHE A 77 -30.59 12.84 1.05
N GLY A 78 -31.50 13.09 0.10
CA GLY A 78 -32.04 12.07 -0.80
C GLY A 78 -31.14 11.70 -2.00
N PRO A 79 -31.48 10.63 -2.75
CA PRO A 79 -30.62 10.06 -3.81
C PRO A 79 -30.63 10.82 -5.14
N THR A 80 -31.31 11.96 -5.23
CA THR A 80 -31.64 12.66 -6.48
C THR A 80 -30.53 13.59 -6.98
N LEU A 81 -29.57 13.96 -6.12
CA LEU A 81 -28.42 14.76 -6.50
C LEU A 81 -27.29 13.87 -7.04
N GLU A 82 -26.59 14.37 -8.08
CA GLU A 82 -25.33 13.77 -8.52
C GLU A 82 -24.30 13.86 -7.38
N ARG A 83 -23.52 12.80 -7.20
CA ARG A 83 -22.37 12.80 -6.27
C ARG A 83 -21.10 12.56 -7.05
N SER A 84 -20.02 13.19 -6.64
CA SER A 84 -18.74 13.01 -7.31
C SER A 84 -17.62 12.77 -6.34
N TRP A 85 -16.77 11.80 -6.66
CA TRP A 85 -15.62 11.48 -5.82
C TRP A 85 -14.55 12.59 -5.82
N MET A 86 -14.54 13.47 -6.83
CA MET A 86 -13.65 14.61 -6.92
C MET A 86 -14.40 15.82 -7.50
N VAL A 87 -13.97 17.04 -7.17
CA VAL A 87 -14.45 18.24 -7.90
C VAL A 87 -14.06 18.15 -9.38
N TRP A 88 -12.77 17.84 -9.62
CA TRP A 88 -12.16 17.50 -10.90
C TRP A 88 -10.84 16.77 -10.61
N SER A 89 -10.59 15.58 -11.15
CA SER A 89 -9.49 14.72 -10.66
C SER A 89 -8.09 15.26 -10.98
N ASN A 90 -7.87 15.77 -12.18
CA ASN A 90 -6.63 16.42 -12.61
C ASN A 90 -6.85 17.92 -12.88
N GLY A 91 -7.77 18.52 -12.13
CA GLY A 91 -8.25 19.86 -12.36
C GLY A 91 -7.33 20.96 -11.84
N TYR A 92 -7.83 22.17 -11.96
CA TYR A 92 -7.15 23.37 -11.51
C TYR A 92 -8.13 24.38 -10.92
N SER A 93 -7.62 25.35 -10.17
CA SER A 93 -8.42 26.42 -9.58
C SER A 93 -9.06 27.29 -10.67
N PRO A 94 -10.39 27.53 -10.61
CA PRO A 94 -11.06 28.42 -11.56
C PRO A 94 -10.63 29.89 -11.41
N ILE A 95 -9.90 30.24 -10.35
CA ILE A 95 -9.41 31.59 -10.07
C ILE A 95 -7.93 31.71 -10.44
N THR A 96 -7.08 30.84 -9.90
CA THR A 96 -5.62 31.00 -10.04
C THR A 96 -5.03 30.22 -11.21
N GLY A 97 -5.80 29.29 -11.81
CA GLY A 97 -5.30 28.39 -12.86
C GLY A 97 -4.22 27.40 -12.39
N LYS A 98 -3.95 27.32 -11.07
CA LYS A 98 -2.95 26.40 -10.51
C LYS A 98 -3.55 25.00 -10.39
N PRO A 99 -2.76 23.92 -10.54
CA PRO A 99 -3.25 22.55 -10.36
C PRO A 99 -3.88 22.36 -8.97
N VAL A 100 -5.04 21.71 -8.96
CA VAL A 100 -5.80 21.32 -7.77
C VAL A 100 -6.22 19.86 -7.97
N PRO A 101 -5.27 18.92 -7.85
CA PRO A 101 -5.52 17.50 -8.13
C PRO A 101 -6.45 16.87 -7.09
N MET A 102 -6.76 15.58 -7.26
CA MET A 102 -7.61 14.79 -6.37
C MET A 102 -7.40 15.06 -4.88
N TYR A 103 -8.50 15.07 -4.11
CA TYR A 103 -8.53 15.19 -2.65
C TYR A 103 -8.01 16.52 -2.05
N THR A 104 -7.70 17.53 -2.86
CA THR A 104 -7.13 18.79 -2.36
C THR A 104 -8.17 19.84 -1.95
N TRP A 105 -9.39 19.78 -2.49
CA TRP A 105 -10.51 20.64 -2.09
C TRP A 105 -10.95 20.32 -0.66
N GLN A 106 -11.14 21.35 0.16
CA GLN A 106 -11.42 21.18 1.59
C GLN A 106 -12.88 21.47 1.89
N ALA A 107 -13.51 20.62 2.69
CA ALA A 107 -14.84 20.88 3.26
C ALA A 107 -14.70 21.28 4.72
N GLU A 108 -15.46 22.27 5.17
CA GLU A 108 -15.57 22.67 6.58
C GLU A 108 -17.05 22.81 6.94
N THR A 109 -17.76 21.69 7.08
CA THR A 109 -19.23 21.71 7.07
C THR A 109 -19.85 22.48 8.24
N LYS A 110 -19.13 22.60 9.37
CA LYS A 110 -19.61 23.34 10.54
C LYS A 110 -19.65 24.86 10.29
N GLU A 111 -18.66 25.39 9.57
CA GLU A 111 -18.48 26.83 9.35
C GLU A 111 -19.00 27.27 7.98
N HIS A 112 -18.85 26.41 6.97
CA HIS A 112 -19.15 26.68 5.58
C HIS A 112 -20.00 25.55 4.96
N PRO A 113 -21.24 25.35 5.44
CA PRO A 113 -22.11 24.33 4.89
C PRO A 113 -22.40 24.60 3.41
N TRP A 114 -22.48 23.53 2.64
CA TRP A 114 -22.69 23.50 1.18
C TRP A 114 -21.58 24.14 0.35
N LYS A 115 -20.36 24.26 0.90
CA LYS A 115 -19.21 24.81 0.19
C LYS A 115 -17.94 23.98 0.35
N LEU A 116 -17.07 24.10 -0.65
CA LEU A 116 -15.69 23.62 -0.68
C LEU A 116 -14.74 24.79 -0.85
N GLN A 117 -13.61 24.76 -0.16
CA GLN A 117 -12.54 25.74 -0.30
C GLN A 117 -11.56 25.31 -1.38
N ASP A 118 -11.24 26.24 -2.26
CA ASP A 118 -10.12 26.14 -3.19
C ASP A 118 -8.80 26.32 -2.42
N PRO A 119 -7.92 25.30 -2.36
CA PRO A 119 -6.69 25.37 -1.57
C PRO A 119 -5.68 26.38 -2.11
N THR A 120 -5.81 26.85 -3.36
CA THR A 120 -4.84 27.77 -3.96
C THR A 120 -5.24 29.24 -3.87
N SER A 121 -6.54 29.53 -3.78
CA SER A 121 -7.06 30.90 -3.64
C SER A 121 -7.62 31.19 -2.24
N GLY A 122 -8.03 30.17 -1.49
CA GLY A 122 -8.75 30.30 -0.23
C GLY A 122 -10.25 30.61 -0.39
N GLU A 123 -10.73 30.72 -1.63
CA GLU A 123 -12.12 31.07 -1.96
C GLU A 123 -13.06 29.87 -1.83
N TRP A 124 -14.33 30.15 -1.54
CA TRP A 124 -15.35 29.13 -1.31
C TRP A 124 -16.30 28.99 -2.49
N PHE A 125 -16.56 27.73 -2.87
CA PHE A 125 -17.43 27.36 -3.98
C PHE A 125 -18.51 26.36 -3.54
N PRO A 126 -19.71 26.41 -4.14
CA PRO A 126 -20.10 27.32 -5.20
C PRO A 126 -20.38 28.75 -4.68
N LYS A 127 -20.50 29.67 -5.63
CA LYS A 127 -20.71 31.11 -5.35
C LYS A 127 -22.18 31.48 -5.14
N ASN A 128 -23.12 30.59 -5.46
CA ASN A 128 -24.54 30.72 -5.11
C ASN A 128 -24.85 30.20 -3.70
N ASP A 129 -25.98 30.63 -3.14
CA ASP A 129 -26.55 30.03 -1.93
C ASP A 129 -27.23 28.70 -2.29
N PHE A 130 -26.44 27.64 -2.31
CA PHE A 130 -26.95 26.31 -2.66
C PHE A 130 -27.94 25.77 -1.62
N LYS A 131 -27.82 26.17 -0.34
CA LYS A 131 -28.74 25.70 0.70
C LYS A 131 -30.15 26.25 0.47
N ALA A 132 -30.28 27.54 0.16
CA ALA A 132 -31.57 28.12 -0.20
C ALA A 132 -32.14 27.46 -1.47
N PHE A 133 -31.30 27.19 -2.47
CA PHE A 133 -31.71 26.46 -3.68
C PHE A 133 -32.21 25.06 -3.36
N TYR A 134 -31.47 24.31 -2.52
CA TYR A 134 -31.83 22.98 -2.05
C TYR A 134 -33.17 22.97 -1.32
N ASP A 135 -33.34 23.84 -0.31
CA ASP A 135 -34.56 23.90 0.49
C ASP A 135 -35.80 24.21 -0.37
N SER A 136 -35.65 25.04 -1.40
CA SER A 136 -36.74 25.38 -2.32
C SER A 136 -37.24 24.21 -3.17
N GLY A 137 -36.43 23.15 -3.32
CA GLY A 137 -36.76 21.97 -4.12
C GLY A 137 -37.22 20.76 -3.30
N LEU A 138 -37.37 20.87 -1.97
CA LEU A 138 -37.82 19.75 -1.14
C LEU A 138 -39.31 19.41 -1.40
N ASP A 139 -39.59 18.12 -1.50
CA ASP A 139 -40.95 17.58 -1.58
C ASP A 139 -41.59 17.36 -0.20
N GLU A 140 -42.86 16.94 -0.20
CA GLU A 140 -43.63 16.60 0.99
C GLU A 140 -43.02 15.46 1.83
N HIS A 141 -42.10 14.67 1.26
CA HIS A 141 -41.37 13.60 1.93
C HIS A 141 -39.98 14.06 2.42
N GLY A 142 -39.62 15.32 2.17
CA GLY A 142 -38.31 15.89 2.49
C GLY A 142 -37.20 15.41 1.55
N ILE A 143 -37.52 15.00 0.33
CA ILE A 143 -36.58 14.62 -0.72
C ILE A 143 -36.45 15.76 -1.72
N PHE A 144 -35.22 16.11 -2.08
CA PHE A 144 -34.95 17.17 -3.05
C PHE A 144 -35.33 16.74 -4.47
N ASP A 145 -36.07 17.56 -5.18
CA ASP A 145 -36.33 17.42 -6.62
C ASP A 145 -35.78 18.66 -7.36
N PRO A 146 -34.74 18.50 -8.21
CA PRO A 146 -34.19 19.58 -9.00
C PRO A 146 -35.23 20.31 -9.87
N ALA A 147 -36.31 19.63 -10.28
CA ALA A 147 -37.36 20.23 -11.10
C ALA A 147 -38.28 21.17 -10.30
N ARG A 148 -38.32 21.04 -8.97
CA ARG A 148 -39.08 21.89 -8.05
C ARG A 148 -38.27 23.11 -7.58
N ALA A 149 -36.94 23.01 -7.63
CA ALA A 149 -36.05 24.02 -7.08
C ALA A 149 -36.13 25.38 -7.80
N ASN A 150 -36.10 26.46 -7.03
CA ASN A 150 -36.18 27.82 -7.53
C ASN A 150 -34.89 28.24 -8.24
N ARG A 151 -34.89 28.19 -9.58
CA ARG A 151 -33.72 28.53 -10.41
C ARG A 151 -33.31 30.00 -10.34
N ASP A 152 -34.14 30.89 -9.79
CA ASP A 152 -33.78 32.30 -9.57
C ASP A 152 -32.69 32.46 -8.50
N LEU A 153 -32.42 31.41 -7.70
CA LEU A 153 -31.35 31.37 -6.71
C LEU A 153 -29.98 30.99 -7.29
N LEU A 154 -29.90 30.67 -8.59
CA LEU A 154 -28.67 30.23 -9.24
C LEU A 154 -27.83 31.40 -9.76
N PHE A 155 -27.32 32.24 -8.87
CA PHE A 155 -26.42 33.33 -9.22
C PHE A 155 -25.30 33.48 -8.19
N ASN A 156 -24.19 34.06 -8.61
CA ASN A 156 -23.11 34.41 -7.71
C ASN A 156 -23.58 35.50 -6.73
N THR A 157 -23.67 35.16 -5.44
CA THR A 157 -24.19 36.06 -4.40
C THR A 157 -23.34 37.32 -4.18
N GLU A 158 -22.07 37.28 -4.57
CA GLU A 158 -21.16 38.43 -4.57
C GLU A 158 -21.39 39.35 -5.79
N HIS A 159 -22.06 38.85 -6.84
CA HIS A 159 -22.35 39.53 -8.12
C HIS A 159 -23.82 39.37 -8.54
N PRO A 160 -24.78 39.96 -7.80
CA PRO A 160 -26.21 39.74 -8.00
C PRO A 160 -26.81 40.39 -9.25
N ASP A 161 -26.13 41.37 -9.87
CA ASP A 161 -26.61 42.01 -11.10
C ASP A 161 -26.53 41.02 -12.27
N PRO A 162 -27.65 40.70 -12.97
CA PRO A 162 -27.64 39.80 -14.12
C PRO A 162 -26.73 40.24 -15.28
N ASN A 163 -26.31 41.51 -15.31
CA ASN A 163 -25.40 42.05 -16.32
C ASN A 163 -23.93 42.00 -15.91
N ASP A 164 -23.61 41.62 -14.66
CA ASP A 164 -22.25 41.42 -14.23
C ASP A 164 -21.66 40.17 -14.92
N PRO A 165 -20.48 40.24 -15.57
CA PRO A 165 -19.86 39.07 -16.20
C PRO A 165 -19.58 37.92 -15.22
N LEU A 166 -19.46 38.19 -13.92
CA LEU A 166 -19.25 37.20 -12.87
C LEU A 166 -20.55 36.65 -12.28
N HIS A 167 -21.72 37.10 -12.74
CA HIS A 167 -23.03 36.67 -12.24
C HIS A 167 -23.24 35.15 -12.27
N ARG A 168 -22.65 34.46 -13.26
CA ARG A 168 -22.70 32.99 -13.40
C ARG A 168 -21.41 32.28 -13.01
N PHE A 169 -20.36 33.02 -12.64
CA PHE A 169 -19.07 32.43 -12.27
C PHE A 169 -19.21 31.60 -10.99
N GLY A 170 -18.73 30.36 -11.01
CA GLY A 170 -18.72 29.46 -9.86
C GLY A 170 -20.11 29.04 -9.37
N VAL A 171 -21.17 29.25 -10.16
CA VAL A 171 -22.55 28.86 -9.81
C VAL A 171 -22.75 27.38 -10.11
N ASP A 172 -23.27 26.63 -9.12
CA ASP A 172 -23.52 25.21 -9.20
C ASP A 172 -25.00 24.92 -8.85
N ASP A 173 -25.68 24.16 -9.70
CA ASP A 173 -27.07 23.74 -9.52
C ASP A 173 -27.22 22.31 -8.98
N GLY A 174 -26.11 21.74 -8.49
CA GLY A 174 -26.01 20.38 -7.98
C GLY A 174 -25.36 19.43 -8.98
N THR A 175 -25.17 19.88 -10.23
CA THR A 175 -24.51 19.09 -11.28
C THR A 175 -23.12 19.59 -11.61
N GLY A 176 -22.65 20.71 -11.04
CA GLY A 176 -21.34 21.30 -11.28
C GLY A 176 -21.37 22.61 -12.07
N TYR A 177 -20.40 23.49 -11.80
CA TYR A 177 -20.14 24.71 -12.58
C TYR A 177 -19.42 24.37 -13.88
N VAL A 178 -19.90 24.90 -15.01
CA VAL A 178 -19.25 24.77 -16.33
C VAL A 178 -18.86 26.15 -16.85
N ASN A 179 -17.59 26.31 -17.23
CA ASN A 179 -17.12 27.57 -17.81
C ASN A 179 -17.33 27.63 -19.34
N GLU A 180 -16.97 28.76 -19.94
CA GLU A 180 -17.11 28.99 -21.40
C GLU A 180 -16.29 28.02 -22.27
N LYS A 181 -15.26 27.38 -21.71
CA LYS A 181 -14.43 26.37 -22.39
C LYS A 181 -14.99 24.96 -22.28
N GLY A 182 -16.09 24.77 -21.56
CA GLY A 182 -16.71 23.46 -21.31
C GLY A 182 -16.04 22.66 -20.18
N GLU A 183 -15.17 23.28 -19.39
CA GLU A 183 -14.54 22.64 -18.22
C GLU A 183 -15.51 22.65 -17.06
N LYS A 184 -15.52 21.57 -16.27
CA LYS A 184 -16.57 21.29 -15.28
C LYS A 184 -16.00 21.06 -13.88
N TRP A 185 -16.44 21.87 -12.92
CA TRP A 185 -16.11 21.73 -11.49
C TRP A 185 -17.35 21.26 -10.72
N ARG A 186 -17.27 20.09 -10.09
CA ARG A 186 -18.39 19.45 -9.38
C ARG A 186 -18.39 19.79 -7.88
N PHE A 187 -18.55 21.07 -7.55
CA PHE A 187 -18.43 21.54 -6.16
C PHE A 187 -19.44 20.87 -5.23
N ILE A 188 -20.73 20.94 -5.55
CA ILE A 188 -21.77 20.38 -4.69
C ILE A 188 -21.74 18.85 -4.70
N ALA A 189 -21.57 18.23 -5.86
CA ALA A 189 -21.53 16.78 -5.95
C ALA A 189 -20.39 16.16 -5.11
N ALA A 190 -19.22 16.83 -5.04
CA ALA A 190 -18.13 16.45 -4.16
C ALA A 190 -18.41 16.78 -2.69
N TYR A 191 -18.99 17.96 -2.41
CA TYR A 191 -19.38 18.36 -1.06
C TYR A 191 -20.36 17.36 -0.42
N LEU A 192 -21.30 16.80 -1.19
CA LEU A 192 -22.25 15.80 -0.68
C LEU A 192 -21.56 14.56 -0.10
N ILE A 193 -20.41 14.16 -0.64
CA ILE A 193 -19.62 13.05 -0.11
C ILE A 193 -18.78 13.53 1.09
N TYR A 194 -17.90 14.52 0.89
CA TYR A 194 -16.90 14.86 1.90
C TYR A 194 -17.45 15.72 3.04
N GLY A 195 -18.31 16.69 2.74
CA GLY A 195 -18.90 17.59 3.73
C GLY A 195 -20.19 17.04 4.34
N GLN A 196 -21.19 16.73 3.50
CA GLN A 196 -22.51 16.32 4.00
C GLN A 196 -22.48 14.90 4.58
N TRP A 197 -22.05 13.91 3.80
CA TRP A 197 -22.07 12.52 4.23
C TRP A 197 -20.97 12.21 5.25
N LYS A 198 -19.70 12.38 4.89
CA LYS A 198 -18.56 11.97 5.72
C LYS A 198 -18.41 12.83 6.98
N GLN A 199 -18.34 14.15 6.85
CA GLN A 199 -18.19 15.02 8.03
C GLN A 199 -19.46 15.09 8.87
N SER A 200 -20.64 15.33 8.27
CA SER A 200 -21.85 15.65 9.07
C SER A 200 -22.63 14.42 9.53
N VAL A 201 -22.91 13.47 8.63
CA VAL A 201 -23.78 12.33 8.95
C VAL A 201 -22.98 11.20 9.59
N VAL A 202 -22.02 10.60 8.87
CA VAL A 202 -21.20 9.50 9.38
C VAL A 202 -20.29 9.98 10.52
N GLY A 203 -19.67 11.16 10.37
CA GLY A 203 -18.89 11.79 11.42
C GLY A 203 -19.70 12.03 12.70
N GLY A 204 -20.94 12.53 12.57
CA GLY A 204 -21.87 12.68 13.68
C GLY A 204 -22.20 11.37 14.39
N ILE A 205 -22.59 10.34 13.62
CA ILE A 205 -22.90 8.99 14.15
C ILE A 205 -21.71 8.43 14.94
N ARG A 206 -20.50 8.55 14.39
CA ARG A 206 -19.27 8.06 15.02
C ARG A 206 -18.94 8.80 16.31
N ILE A 207 -18.92 10.14 16.28
CA ILE A 207 -18.45 10.92 17.43
C ILE A 207 -19.45 10.88 18.59
N LEU A 208 -20.75 10.90 18.29
CA LEU A 208 -21.81 10.77 19.29
C LEU A 208 -21.79 9.38 19.95
N SER A 209 -21.70 8.30 19.17
CA SER A 209 -21.61 6.95 19.74
C SER A 209 -20.35 6.76 20.61
N ALA A 210 -19.20 7.27 20.17
CA ALA A 210 -17.97 7.27 20.97
C ALA A 210 -18.10 8.10 22.26
N ALA A 211 -18.70 9.29 22.19
CA ALA A 211 -18.95 10.14 23.36
C ALA A 211 -19.86 9.43 24.39
N TYR A 212 -20.89 8.71 23.95
CA TYR A 212 -21.73 7.89 24.81
C TYR A 212 -20.93 6.78 25.53
N VAL A 213 -20.07 6.05 24.80
CA VAL A 213 -19.24 5.00 25.39
C VAL A 213 -18.33 5.58 26.48
N LEU A 214 -17.65 6.69 26.19
CA LEU A 214 -16.67 7.30 27.10
C LEU A 214 -17.30 7.99 28.32
N THR A 215 -18.50 8.56 28.19
CA THR A 215 -19.11 9.40 29.23
C THR A 215 -20.28 8.74 29.96
N GLY A 216 -21.05 7.92 29.25
CA GLY A 216 -22.34 7.41 29.71
C GLY A 216 -23.49 8.40 29.71
N ASP A 217 -23.32 9.59 29.14
CA ASP A 217 -24.41 10.56 28.98
C ASP A 217 -25.37 10.10 27.86
N PRO A 218 -26.65 9.78 28.18
CA PRO A 218 -27.60 9.24 27.21
C PRO A 218 -27.95 10.20 26.09
N VAL A 219 -27.71 11.51 26.24
CA VAL A 219 -28.00 12.49 25.17
C VAL A 219 -27.23 12.16 23.89
N TYR A 220 -26.00 11.66 24.02
CA TYR A 220 -25.21 11.30 22.84
C TYR A 220 -25.78 10.08 22.11
N ALA A 221 -26.24 9.08 22.86
CA ALA A 221 -26.91 7.91 22.29
C ALA A 221 -28.22 8.31 21.58
N HIS A 222 -29.03 9.17 22.21
CA HIS A 222 -30.25 9.72 21.62
C HIS A 222 -29.98 10.36 20.24
N LYS A 223 -29.02 11.31 20.21
CA LYS A 223 -28.66 12.07 18.99
C LYS A 223 -28.09 11.14 17.90
N ALA A 224 -27.31 10.13 18.27
CA ALA A 224 -26.84 9.11 17.34
C ALA A 224 -28.01 8.27 16.78
N GLY A 225 -29.00 7.95 17.62
CA GLY A 225 -30.22 7.25 17.23
C GLY A 225 -31.05 8.01 16.18
N VAL A 226 -31.17 9.33 16.31
CA VAL A 226 -31.84 10.19 15.32
C VAL A 226 -31.17 10.06 13.94
N LEU A 227 -29.84 10.13 13.89
CA LEU A 227 -29.08 10.02 12.64
C LEU A 227 -29.16 8.60 12.05
N LEU A 228 -28.94 7.56 12.86
CA LEU A 228 -28.98 6.17 12.41
C LEU A 228 -30.34 5.78 11.83
N ASP A 229 -31.44 6.15 12.51
CA ASP A 229 -32.79 5.84 12.01
C ASP A 229 -33.08 6.56 10.69
N ARG A 230 -32.71 7.83 10.58
CA ARG A 230 -32.93 8.59 9.35
C ARG A 230 -32.05 8.12 8.19
N VAL A 231 -30.81 7.72 8.45
CA VAL A 231 -29.98 7.06 7.44
C VAL A 231 -30.69 5.81 6.96
N ALA A 232 -31.20 4.96 7.86
CA ALA A 232 -31.87 3.72 7.49
C ALA A 232 -33.14 3.91 6.63
N ASP A 233 -33.83 5.05 6.74
CA ASP A 233 -34.96 5.37 5.86
C ASP A 233 -34.54 5.61 4.39
N ILE A 234 -33.33 6.12 4.15
CA ILE A 234 -32.89 6.61 2.83
C ILE A 234 -31.81 5.71 2.21
N TYR A 235 -30.92 5.14 3.02
CA TYR A 235 -29.73 4.41 2.58
C TYR A 235 -30.01 3.33 1.52
N PRO A 236 -31.09 2.51 1.61
CA PRO A 236 -31.41 1.52 0.58
C PRO A 236 -31.61 2.10 -0.84
N SER A 237 -32.01 3.37 -0.94
CA SER A 237 -32.21 4.08 -2.21
C SER A 237 -30.92 4.64 -2.82
N MET A 238 -29.82 4.64 -2.05
CA MET A 238 -28.52 5.14 -2.49
C MET A 238 -27.77 4.09 -3.32
N ASN A 239 -27.33 4.50 -4.51
CA ASN A 239 -26.55 3.69 -5.44
C ASN A 239 -25.55 4.57 -6.18
N PHE A 240 -24.33 4.67 -5.66
CA PHE A 240 -23.26 5.47 -6.26
C PHE A 240 -22.94 5.02 -7.68
N GLY A 241 -23.02 3.72 -7.99
CA GLY A 241 -22.83 3.19 -9.34
C GLY A 241 -23.74 3.80 -10.41
N LYS A 242 -24.92 4.32 -10.01
CA LYS A 242 -25.91 4.94 -10.91
C LYS A 242 -26.04 6.45 -10.76
N GLN A 243 -25.67 6.97 -9.59
CA GLN A 243 -25.92 8.35 -9.16
C GLN A 243 -24.61 9.13 -8.98
N GLY A 244 -23.46 8.48 -9.18
CA GLY A 244 -22.14 9.00 -8.91
C GLY A 244 -21.31 9.31 -10.16
N VAL A 245 -20.16 9.95 -9.95
CA VAL A 245 -19.09 10.16 -10.92
C VAL A 245 -17.75 9.89 -10.22
N MET A 246 -16.84 9.18 -10.89
CA MET A 246 -15.48 8.90 -10.39
C MET A 246 -14.47 9.27 -11.46
N TYR A 247 -13.44 10.05 -11.08
CA TYR A 247 -12.59 10.76 -12.04
C TYR A 247 -13.48 11.59 -13.00
N GLU A 248 -13.37 11.35 -14.30
CA GLU A 248 -14.18 11.99 -15.34
C GLU A 248 -15.16 10.99 -16.01
N GLY A 249 -15.35 9.82 -15.39
CA GLY A 249 -16.14 8.71 -15.94
C GLY A 249 -17.21 8.15 -15.00
N PRO A 250 -17.94 7.13 -15.46
CA PRO A 250 -18.92 6.43 -14.63
C PRO A 250 -18.21 5.68 -13.48
N PRO A 251 -18.79 5.68 -12.28
CA PRO A 251 -18.26 4.93 -11.14
C PRO A 251 -18.63 3.44 -11.25
N SER A 252 -18.05 2.62 -10.37
CA SER A 252 -18.34 1.19 -10.29
C SER A 252 -19.61 0.90 -9.46
N ALA A 253 -19.52 1.03 -8.13
CA ALA A 253 -20.60 0.73 -7.20
C ALA A 253 -20.44 1.56 -5.92
N GLY A 254 -21.33 1.34 -4.95
CA GLY A 254 -21.33 2.01 -3.65
C GLY A 254 -22.72 2.48 -3.22
N TYR A 255 -22.84 2.99 -2.00
CA TYR A 255 -24.06 3.61 -1.48
C TYR A 255 -24.05 5.13 -1.74
N VAL A 256 -23.70 5.91 -0.71
CA VAL A 256 -23.56 7.37 -0.84
C VAL A 256 -22.22 7.70 -1.45
N SER A 257 -21.16 7.06 -0.95
CA SER A 257 -19.82 7.10 -1.50
C SER A 257 -19.56 5.89 -2.40
N THR A 258 -18.36 5.84 -2.99
CA THR A 258 -17.91 4.74 -3.85
C THR A 258 -17.62 3.46 -3.05
N TRP A 259 -17.69 2.30 -3.72
CA TRP A 259 -17.64 0.94 -3.19
C TRP A 259 -16.71 0.74 -1.98
N HIS A 260 -15.43 1.14 -2.08
CA HIS A 260 -14.44 0.90 -1.05
C HIS A 260 -14.75 1.64 0.27
N ASP A 261 -15.15 2.91 0.19
CA ASP A 261 -15.50 3.72 1.36
C ASP A 261 -16.91 3.40 1.86
N ALA A 262 -17.85 3.09 0.97
CA ALA A 262 -19.21 2.69 1.35
C ALA A 262 -19.20 1.44 2.23
N CYS A 263 -18.26 0.51 2.00
CA CYS A 263 -18.02 -0.64 2.87
C CYS A 263 -17.61 -0.22 4.29
N GLU A 264 -16.65 0.71 4.40
CA GLU A 264 -16.15 1.20 5.69
C GLU A 264 -17.19 2.01 6.45
N GLU A 265 -17.84 2.95 5.76
CA GLU A 265 -18.90 3.78 6.33
C GLU A 265 -20.06 2.92 6.85
N THR A 266 -20.43 1.86 6.11
CA THR A 266 -21.42 0.88 6.58
C THR A 266 -20.94 0.18 7.86
N ARG A 267 -19.71 -0.37 7.86
CA ARG A 267 -19.13 -1.04 9.04
C ARG A 267 -19.10 -0.11 10.26
N GLU A 268 -18.71 1.14 10.07
CA GLU A 268 -18.65 2.16 11.12
C GLU A 268 -20.04 2.45 11.71
N MET A 269 -21.08 2.59 10.88
CA MET A 269 -22.46 2.76 11.35
C MET A 269 -22.98 1.54 12.11
N VAL A 270 -22.63 0.33 11.67
CA VAL A 270 -23.01 -0.92 12.33
C VAL A 270 -22.37 -1.03 13.72
N MET A 271 -21.09 -0.68 13.83
CA MET A 271 -20.39 -0.64 15.12
C MET A 271 -20.94 0.46 16.03
N ALA A 272 -21.23 1.65 15.48
CA ALA A 272 -21.86 2.74 16.24
C ALA A 272 -23.24 2.35 16.77
N TYR A 273 -24.04 1.64 15.98
CA TYR A 273 -25.31 1.08 16.43
C TYR A 273 -25.14 0.12 17.60
N ASP A 274 -24.14 -0.78 17.54
CA ASP A 274 -23.83 -1.70 18.65
C ASP A 274 -23.37 -0.95 19.91
N MET A 275 -22.65 0.17 19.78
CA MET A 275 -22.25 1.01 20.93
C MET A 275 -23.43 1.62 21.68
N VAL A 276 -24.50 2.04 20.98
CA VAL A 276 -25.62 2.79 21.57
C VAL A 276 -26.88 1.95 21.81
N PHE A 277 -26.92 0.71 21.32
CA PHE A 277 -28.10 -0.16 21.32
C PHE A 277 -28.83 -0.21 22.66
N GLU A 278 -28.11 -0.45 23.77
CA GLU A 278 -28.73 -0.56 25.09
C GLU A 278 -29.42 0.74 25.54
N ALA A 279 -28.81 1.90 25.23
CA ALA A 279 -29.40 3.19 25.56
C ALA A 279 -30.65 3.48 24.73
N LEU A 280 -30.59 3.22 23.42
CA LEU A 280 -31.72 3.45 22.50
C LEU A 280 -32.97 2.65 22.91
N ARG A 281 -32.80 1.44 23.44
CA ARG A 281 -33.92 0.60 23.88
C ARG A 281 -34.77 1.26 24.97
N SER A 282 -34.14 2.07 25.81
CA SER A 282 -34.79 2.75 26.93
C SER A 282 -35.26 4.18 26.61
N ASP A 283 -34.98 4.69 25.42
CA ASP A 283 -35.19 6.09 25.05
C ASP A 283 -36.61 6.35 24.52
N GLN A 284 -37.51 6.78 25.41
CA GLN A 284 -38.89 7.09 25.05
C GLN A 284 -39.04 8.39 24.25
N ASP A 285 -38.14 9.35 24.47
CA ASP A 285 -38.18 10.64 23.78
C ASP A 285 -37.79 10.48 22.31
N LEU A 286 -36.81 9.61 22.02
CA LEU A 286 -36.45 9.24 20.65
C LEU A 286 -37.63 8.58 19.92
N ILE A 287 -38.32 7.65 20.56
CA ILE A 287 -39.51 6.99 19.98
C ILE A 287 -40.59 8.02 19.65
N ALA A 288 -40.88 8.93 20.59
CA ALA A 288 -41.88 9.97 20.37
C ALA A 288 -41.50 10.90 19.20
N PHE A 289 -40.24 11.33 19.13
CA PHE A 289 -39.74 12.17 18.05
C PHE A 289 -39.82 11.48 16.68
N LEU A 290 -39.30 10.25 16.56
CA LEU A 290 -39.25 9.52 15.29
C LEU A 290 -40.64 9.11 14.82
N SER A 291 -41.55 8.75 15.72
CA SER A 291 -42.94 8.44 15.34
C SER A 291 -43.67 9.65 14.78
N LYS A 292 -43.45 10.83 15.40
CA LYS A 292 -43.96 12.10 14.85
C LYS A 292 -43.39 12.35 13.45
N LYS A 293 -42.06 12.20 13.26
CA LYS A 293 -41.42 12.38 11.94
C LYS A 293 -41.96 11.44 10.88
N ALA A 294 -42.10 10.16 11.22
CA ALA A 294 -42.66 9.15 10.32
C ALA A 294 -44.07 9.53 9.85
N SER A 295 -44.92 10.04 10.75
CA SER A 295 -46.25 10.53 10.39
C SER A 295 -46.21 11.80 9.53
N GLU A 296 -45.31 12.74 9.82
CA GLU A 296 -45.20 14.02 9.09
C GLU A 296 -44.82 13.83 7.63
N VAL A 297 -43.89 12.91 7.34
CA VAL A 297 -43.37 12.67 5.98
C VAL A 297 -43.94 11.41 5.32
N GLY A 298 -44.90 10.74 5.98
CA GLY A 298 -45.63 9.60 5.43
C GLY A 298 -44.81 8.32 5.27
N LEU A 299 -43.89 8.01 6.19
CA LEU A 299 -43.13 6.77 6.18
C LEU A 299 -44.03 5.56 6.48
N GLN A 300 -43.73 4.42 5.83
CA GLN A 300 -44.48 3.17 6.07
C GLN A 300 -44.22 2.60 7.47
N ASN A 301 -42.99 2.71 7.96
CA ASN A 301 -42.63 2.29 9.31
C ASN A 301 -43.06 3.38 10.31
N PRO A 302 -44.01 3.11 11.23
CA PRO A 302 -44.58 4.12 12.11
C PRO A 302 -43.67 4.55 13.26
N LYS A 303 -42.57 3.82 13.52
CA LYS A 303 -41.63 4.07 14.63
C LYS A 303 -42.32 4.16 16.00
N ALA A 304 -43.42 3.42 16.19
CA ALA A 304 -44.25 3.54 17.40
C ALA A 304 -43.66 2.84 18.64
N SER A 305 -42.56 2.11 18.45
CA SER A 305 -41.85 1.37 19.48
C SER A 305 -40.36 1.27 19.17
N PHE A 306 -39.54 0.93 20.17
CA PHE A 306 -38.13 0.60 19.92
C PHE A 306 -37.98 -0.54 18.90
N ALA A 307 -38.86 -1.54 18.92
CA ALA A 307 -38.83 -2.64 17.94
C ALA A 307 -38.99 -2.14 16.50
N ASP A 308 -39.76 -1.07 16.28
CA ASP A 308 -39.93 -0.48 14.95
C ASP A 308 -38.68 0.28 14.49
N ILE A 309 -38.02 0.99 15.41
CA ILE A 309 -36.73 1.66 15.16
C ILE A 309 -35.62 0.61 14.91
N GLN A 310 -35.56 -0.41 15.75
CA GLN A 310 -34.63 -1.54 15.62
C GLN A 310 -34.79 -2.20 14.24
N ARG A 311 -36.01 -2.53 13.84
CA ARG A 311 -36.31 -3.13 12.54
C ARG A 311 -35.90 -2.21 11.38
N ASN A 312 -36.03 -0.88 11.56
CA ASN A 312 -35.58 0.07 10.55
C ASN A 312 -34.06 0.04 10.38
N ILE A 313 -33.31 0.21 11.47
CA ILE A 313 -31.85 0.29 11.44
C ILE A 313 -31.26 -1.03 10.94
N GLU A 314 -31.70 -2.16 11.51
CA GLU A 314 -31.24 -3.48 11.09
C GLU A 314 -31.63 -3.80 9.63
N GLY A 315 -32.86 -3.46 9.22
CA GLY A 315 -33.34 -3.71 7.87
C GLY A 315 -32.66 -2.82 6.82
N GLY A 316 -32.64 -1.51 7.04
CA GLY A 316 -32.24 -0.48 6.09
C GLY A 316 -30.72 -0.22 6.00
N ILE A 317 -29.94 -0.66 6.99
CA ILE A 317 -28.47 -0.54 6.96
C ILE A 317 -27.83 -1.93 6.91
N LEU A 318 -28.05 -2.75 7.94
CA LEU A 318 -27.30 -4.00 8.13
C LEU A 318 -27.69 -5.06 7.09
N ARG A 319 -28.98 -5.40 7.02
CA ARG A 319 -29.49 -6.46 6.15
C ARG A 319 -29.53 -6.01 4.69
N ASP A 320 -29.84 -4.74 4.42
CA ASP A 320 -29.74 -4.19 3.07
C ASP A 320 -28.31 -4.34 2.51
N ALA A 321 -27.27 -4.09 3.32
CA ALA A 321 -25.89 -4.29 2.92
C ALA A 321 -25.53 -5.76 2.65
N LEU A 322 -26.05 -6.71 3.44
CA LEU A 322 -25.88 -8.15 3.17
C LEU A 322 -26.62 -8.61 1.90
N LEU A 323 -27.73 -7.96 1.54
CA LEU A 323 -28.50 -8.25 0.33
C LEU A 323 -27.89 -7.60 -0.92
N ASN A 324 -27.29 -6.42 -0.79
CA ASN A 324 -26.68 -5.63 -1.86
C ASN A 324 -25.15 -5.59 -1.72
N GLN A 325 -24.52 -6.76 -1.67
CA GLN A 325 -23.08 -6.89 -1.40
C GLN A 325 -22.20 -6.17 -2.42
N ASP A 326 -22.69 -5.94 -3.63
CA ASP A 326 -22.01 -5.13 -4.65
C ASP A 326 -21.78 -3.68 -4.19
N ARG A 327 -22.65 -3.13 -3.33
CA ARG A 327 -22.52 -1.77 -2.79
C ARG A 327 -21.55 -1.64 -1.62
N ILE A 328 -21.17 -2.75 -1.00
CA ILE A 328 -20.17 -2.82 0.08
C ILE A 328 -18.96 -3.68 -0.30
N HIS A 329 -18.79 -3.99 -1.58
CA HIS A 329 -17.53 -4.55 -2.06
C HIS A 329 -16.41 -3.54 -1.76
N SER A 330 -15.27 -4.02 -1.29
CA SER A 330 -14.06 -3.25 -1.00
C SER A 330 -12.83 -4.13 -1.18
N ASN A 331 -11.64 -3.52 -1.11
CA ASN A 331 -10.38 -4.27 -1.10
C ASN A 331 -10.46 -5.40 -0.08
N TYR A 332 -9.90 -6.55 -0.43
CA TYR A 332 -9.94 -7.71 0.46
C TYR A 332 -9.09 -7.46 1.73
N PRO A 333 -9.45 -7.97 2.93
CA PRO A 333 -10.68 -8.68 3.31
C PRO A 333 -11.75 -7.74 3.90
N ARG A 334 -11.79 -6.46 3.49
CA ARG A 334 -12.66 -5.45 4.13
C ARG A 334 -14.15 -5.81 4.00
N THR A 335 -14.55 -6.34 2.84
CA THR A 335 -15.92 -6.83 2.61
C THR A 335 -16.29 -7.96 3.57
N GLU A 336 -15.42 -8.96 3.71
CA GLU A 336 -15.61 -10.13 4.58
C GLU A 336 -15.69 -9.72 6.05
N ILE A 337 -14.82 -8.80 6.47
CA ILE A 337 -14.84 -8.19 7.80
C ILE A 337 -16.18 -7.50 8.06
N THR A 338 -16.64 -6.64 7.16
CA THR A 338 -17.92 -5.92 7.30
C THR A 338 -19.08 -6.90 7.43
N LYS A 339 -19.10 -7.95 6.60
CA LYS A 339 -20.11 -9.01 6.68
C LYS A 339 -20.06 -9.76 8.02
N ALA A 340 -18.87 -10.14 8.49
CA ALA A 340 -18.71 -10.85 9.76
C ALA A 340 -19.18 -10.00 10.96
N ILE A 341 -18.89 -8.69 10.94
CA ILE A 341 -19.38 -7.74 11.94
C ILE A 341 -20.90 -7.60 11.88
N ILE A 342 -21.48 -7.44 10.69
CA ILE A 342 -22.94 -7.36 10.54
C ILE A 342 -23.60 -8.65 11.07
N THR A 343 -23.11 -9.82 10.67
CA THR A 343 -23.61 -11.14 11.13
C THR A 343 -23.58 -11.25 12.65
N SER A 344 -22.48 -10.81 13.28
CA SER A 344 -22.34 -10.85 14.74
C SER A 344 -23.29 -9.87 15.44
N VAL A 345 -23.39 -8.62 14.95
CA VAL A 345 -24.24 -7.58 15.56
C VAL A 345 -25.72 -7.94 15.45
N LEU A 346 -26.13 -8.58 14.35
CA LEU A 346 -27.48 -9.12 14.15
C LEU A 346 -27.77 -10.37 14.99
N GLN A 347 -26.77 -10.90 15.70
CA GLN A 347 -26.83 -12.14 16.47
C GLN A 347 -27.33 -13.33 15.64
N GLU A 348 -26.82 -13.44 14.41
CA GLU A 348 -27.02 -14.67 13.63
C GLU A 348 -26.26 -15.84 14.28
N PRO A 349 -26.68 -17.11 14.05
CA PRO A 349 -26.01 -18.26 14.63
C PRO A 349 -24.50 -18.29 14.33
N ASP A 350 -23.69 -18.72 15.31
CA ASP A 350 -22.21 -18.78 15.21
C ASP A 350 -21.70 -19.42 13.92
N GLU A 351 -22.39 -20.42 13.39
CA GLU A 351 -22.03 -21.07 12.12
C GLU A 351 -21.97 -20.07 10.94
N ALA A 352 -22.88 -19.08 10.90
CA ALA A 352 -22.91 -18.06 9.87
C ALA A 352 -21.67 -17.15 9.94
N PHE A 353 -21.19 -16.85 11.15
CA PHE A 353 -19.97 -16.08 11.35
C PHE A 353 -18.74 -16.83 10.83
N TRP A 354 -18.57 -18.10 11.24
CA TRP A 354 -17.41 -18.89 10.83
C TRP A 354 -17.41 -19.25 9.34
N THR A 355 -18.58 -19.38 8.72
CA THR A 355 -18.71 -19.54 7.26
C THR A 355 -18.12 -18.35 6.48
N ILE A 356 -18.07 -17.16 7.08
CA ILE A 356 -17.41 -15.98 6.50
C ILE A 356 -15.94 -15.93 6.90
N VAL A 357 -15.64 -16.18 8.18
CA VAL A 357 -14.32 -15.95 8.76
C VAL A 357 -13.29 -17.01 8.37
N ASP A 358 -13.64 -18.29 8.28
CA ASP A 358 -12.65 -19.32 7.94
C ASP A 358 -12.09 -19.13 6.51
N PRO A 359 -12.93 -18.96 5.45
CA PRO A 359 -12.40 -18.71 4.10
C PRO A 359 -11.66 -17.37 4.00
N MET A 360 -12.06 -16.38 4.82
CA MET A 360 -11.35 -15.12 4.94
C MET A 360 -9.94 -15.34 5.52
N LEU A 361 -9.79 -16.12 6.59
CA LEU A 361 -8.47 -16.40 7.17
C LEU A 361 -7.59 -17.25 6.26
N ASP A 362 -8.17 -18.24 5.57
CA ASP A 362 -7.48 -19.07 4.60
C ASP A 362 -6.84 -18.25 3.49
N LYS A 363 -7.62 -17.36 2.86
CA LYS A 363 -7.10 -16.51 1.78
C LYS A 363 -6.21 -15.38 2.31
N ALA A 364 -6.50 -14.80 3.48
CA ALA A 364 -5.67 -13.75 4.07
C ALA A 364 -4.25 -14.21 4.44
N THR A 365 -4.04 -15.51 4.63
CA THR A 365 -2.76 -16.09 5.08
C THR A 365 -2.14 -17.07 4.07
N ALA A 366 -2.72 -17.19 2.88
CA ALA A 366 -2.41 -18.22 1.89
C ALA A 366 -0.98 -18.18 1.32
N VAL A 367 -0.35 -17.00 1.28
CA VAL A 367 0.91 -16.75 0.59
C VAL A 367 1.94 -16.20 1.58
N ASP A 368 2.84 -17.06 2.06
CA ASP A 368 3.84 -16.73 3.09
C ASP A 368 3.27 -15.99 4.33
N GLY A 369 2.02 -16.31 4.70
CA GLY A 369 1.32 -15.70 5.82
C GLY A 369 0.48 -14.48 5.46
N VAL A 370 0.53 -14.01 4.21
CA VAL A 370 -0.28 -12.88 3.70
C VAL A 370 -1.14 -13.29 2.49
N THR A 371 -1.84 -12.36 1.85
CA THR A 371 -2.76 -12.66 0.72
C THR A 371 -2.06 -12.99 -0.59
N GLY A 372 -0.83 -12.51 -0.77
CA GLY A 372 -0.13 -12.51 -2.06
C GLY A 372 -0.49 -11.32 -2.96
N GLU A 373 -1.35 -10.41 -2.51
CA GLU A 373 -1.54 -9.12 -3.18
C GLU A 373 -0.23 -8.33 -3.14
N LYS A 374 0.10 -7.63 -4.23
CA LYS A 374 1.33 -6.84 -4.37
C LYS A 374 1.17 -5.44 -3.78
N GLY A 375 2.22 -4.62 -3.86
CA GLY A 375 2.32 -3.40 -3.07
C GLY A 375 2.73 -3.73 -1.63
N LEU A 376 3.96 -4.22 -1.45
CA LEU A 376 4.47 -4.76 -0.17
C LEU A 376 4.18 -3.84 1.02
N ALA A 377 4.55 -2.56 0.91
CA ALA A 377 4.29 -1.53 1.93
C ALA A 377 3.09 -0.63 1.57
N GLY A 378 2.16 -1.15 0.76
CA GLY A 378 0.94 -0.50 0.30
C GLY A 378 -0.25 -1.44 0.48
N TYR A 379 -0.72 -2.07 -0.59
CA TYR A 379 -1.91 -2.93 -0.54
C TYR A 379 -1.71 -4.23 0.26
N SER A 380 -0.54 -4.87 0.21
CA SER A 380 -0.28 -6.07 1.03
C SER A 380 -0.45 -5.76 2.52
N CYS A 381 0.13 -4.65 2.99
CA CYS A 381 0.05 -4.27 4.41
C CYS A 381 -1.32 -3.68 4.78
N PHE A 382 -1.96 -2.93 3.88
CA PHE A 382 -3.32 -2.41 4.07
C PHE A 382 -4.32 -3.52 4.40
N THR A 383 -4.30 -4.58 3.60
CA THR A 383 -5.09 -5.80 3.76
C THR A 383 -4.88 -6.42 5.14
N ILE A 384 -3.62 -6.60 5.55
CA ILE A 384 -3.27 -7.26 6.81
C ILE A 384 -3.51 -6.38 8.04
N ALA A 385 -3.36 -5.06 7.94
CA ALA A 385 -3.70 -4.12 9.00
C ALA A 385 -5.22 -4.11 9.29
N GLY A 386 -6.05 -4.31 8.25
CA GLY A 386 -7.48 -4.54 8.42
C GLY A 386 -7.78 -5.81 9.22
N LEU A 387 -7.10 -6.92 8.92
CA LEU A 387 -7.22 -8.16 9.67
C LEU A 387 -6.78 -7.99 11.13
N ALA A 388 -5.70 -7.25 11.41
CA ALA A 388 -5.28 -6.94 12.79
C ALA A 388 -6.38 -6.24 13.57
N SER A 389 -7.00 -5.23 12.96
CA SER A 389 -8.08 -4.47 13.58
C SER A 389 -9.30 -5.34 13.86
N PHE A 390 -9.64 -6.27 12.95
CA PHE A 390 -10.67 -7.29 13.16
C PHE A 390 -10.35 -8.20 14.34
N LEU A 391 -9.15 -8.78 14.39
CA LEU A 391 -8.75 -9.67 15.49
C LEU A 391 -8.77 -8.96 16.84
N ALA A 392 -8.25 -7.74 16.90
CA ALA A 392 -8.25 -6.93 18.11
C ALA A 392 -9.68 -6.55 18.53
N GLU A 393 -10.59 -6.28 17.58
CA GLU A 393 -11.98 -5.90 17.86
C GLU A 393 -12.75 -7.01 18.57
N TYR A 394 -12.58 -8.27 18.17
CA TYR A 394 -13.23 -9.40 18.85
C TYR A 394 -12.47 -9.85 20.10
N SER A 395 -11.14 -9.74 20.10
CA SER A 395 -10.33 -10.12 21.28
C SER A 395 -10.56 -9.22 22.49
N LYS A 396 -11.03 -7.99 22.28
CA LYS A 396 -11.34 -7.05 23.38
C LYS A 396 -12.58 -7.49 24.18
N SER A 397 -13.58 -8.09 23.53
CA SER A 397 -14.81 -8.56 24.18
C SER A 397 -14.69 -10.02 24.60
N ASP A 398 -13.92 -10.82 23.88
CA ASP A 398 -13.62 -12.22 24.20
C ASP A 398 -12.11 -12.51 24.13
N SER A 399 -11.47 -12.58 25.29
CA SER A 399 -10.03 -12.90 25.40
C SER A 399 -9.63 -14.27 24.85
N THR A 400 -10.59 -15.17 24.62
CA THR A 400 -10.35 -16.49 24.00
C THR A 400 -10.40 -16.46 22.48
N PHE A 401 -10.85 -15.36 21.87
CA PHE A 401 -11.03 -15.26 20.43
C PHE A 401 -9.74 -15.46 19.64
N LEU A 402 -8.67 -14.70 19.94
CA LEU A 402 -7.39 -14.86 19.25
C LEU A 402 -6.79 -16.27 19.40
N PRO A 403 -6.74 -16.89 20.60
CA PRO A 403 -6.37 -18.30 20.74
C PRO A 403 -7.19 -19.24 19.84
N ARG A 404 -8.52 -19.11 19.83
CA ARG A 404 -9.39 -19.93 18.96
C ARG A 404 -9.06 -19.73 17.48
N VAL A 405 -8.84 -18.49 17.05
CA VAL A 405 -8.46 -18.18 15.66
C VAL A 405 -7.08 -18.77 15.31
N LEU A 406 -6.10 -18.70 16.22
CA LEU A 406 -4.76 -19.27 16.00
C LEU A 406 -4.76 -20.81 15.94
N ASP A 407 -5.72 -21.46 16.61
CA ASP A 407 -5.94 -22.91 16.52
C ASP A 407 -6.61 -23.28 15.19
N ARG A 408 -7.55 -22.47 14.72
CA ARG A 408 -8.24 -22.67 13.43
C ARG A 408 -7.34 -22.36 12.24
N GLN A 409 -6.54 -21.30 12.30
CA GLN A 409 -5.61 -20.88 11.26
C GLN A 409 -4.19 -20.69 11.82
N PRO A 410 -3.37 -21.75 11.86
CA PRO A 410 -2.02 -21.67 12.40
C PRO A 410 -1.09 -20.70 11.65
N ARG A 411 -1.29 -20.50 10.34
CA ARG A 411 -0.47 -19.61 9.49
C ARG A 411 -0.57 -18.14 9.87
N LEU A 412 -1.60 -17.76 10.63
CA LEU A 412 -1.75 -16.40 11.16
C LEU A 412 -0.53 -15.95 12.00
N ARG A 413 0.23 -16.92 12.55
CA ARG A 413 1.48 -16.65 13.28
C ARG A 413 2.57 -16.02 12.42
N ASP A 414 2.52 -16.24 11.11
CA ASP A 414 3.51 -15.72 10.14
C ASP A 414 3.08 -14.37 9.54
N THR A 415 1.79 -14.03 9.62
CA THR A 415 1.17 -12.90 8.94
C THR A 415 1.81 -11.56 9.25
N TYR A 416 1.94 -11.24 10.54
CA TYR A 416 2.56 -9.97 10.96
C TYR A 416 4.08 -10.06 10.93
N ARG A 417 4.64 -11.26 11.13
CA ARG A 417 6.07 -11.53 11.03
C ARG A 417 6.61 -11.28 9.63
N PHE A 418 5.82 -11.54 8.58
CA PHE A 418 6.16 -11.25 7.19
C PHE A 418 6.71 -9.83 6.99
N PHE A 419 6.03 -8.80 7.51
CA PHE A 419 6.45 -7.41 7.37
C PHE A 419 7.64 -7.04 8.27
N ILE A 420 7.95 -7.84 9.30
CA ILE A 420 9.18 -7.66 10.05
C ILE A 420 10.34 -8.25 9.23
N ASP A 421 10.16 -9.46 8.70
CA ASP A 421 11.16 -10.17 7.89
C ASP A 421 11.53 -9.45 6.61
N THR A 422 10.65 -8.60 6.05
CA THR A 422 10.90 -7.86 4.81
C THR A 422 11.43 -6.44 5.03
N MET A 423 11.61 -6.01 6.29
CA MET A 423 12.19 -4.70 6.57
C MET A 423 13.70 -4.70 6.31
N CYS A 424 14.19 -3.65 5.65
CA CYS A 424 15.60 -3.46 5.29
C CYS A 424 16.15 -2.22 5.99
N LEU A 425 17.38 -2.33 6.53
CA LEU A 425 18.08 -1.23 7.22
C LEU A 425 17.25 -0.57 8.34
N GLN A 426 16.30 -1.33 8.90
CA GLN A 426 15.32 -0.85 9.87
C GLN A 426 14.45 0.34 9.39
N ARG A 427 14.44 0.66 8.09
CA ARG A 427 13.78 1.88 7.57
C ARG A 427 13.25 1.83 6.14
N TYR A 428 13.44 0.71 5.44
CA TYR A 428 13.03 0.52 4.06
C TYR A 428 12.26 -0.79 3.89
N TYR A 429 11.48 -0.81 2.83
CA TYR A 429 10.79 -1.97 2.29
C TYR A 429 11.04 -1.97 0.78
N PRO A 430 11.32 -3.13 0.15
CA PRO A 430 11.28 -3.23 -1.31
C PRO A 430 9.96 -2.70 -1.86
N LEU A 431 10.01 -1.75 -2.79
CA LEU A 431 8.81 -1.14 -3.37
C LEU A 431 8.29 -1.99 -4.55
N SER A 432 7.91 -3.23 -4.27
CA SER A 432 7.30 -4.16 -5.23
C SER A 432 5.78 -3.94 -5.31
N GLY A 433 5.29 -3.62 -6.51
CA GLY A 433 3.91 -3.22 -6.79
C GLY A 433 3.54 -1.82 -6.28
N ASP A 434 2.24 -1.54 -6.16
CA ASP A 434 1.70 -0.22 -5.82
C ASP A 434 1.97 0.17 -4.35
N CYS A 435 3.18 0.65 -4.06
CA CYS A 435 3.56 1.14 -2.74
C CYS A 435 4.70 2.16 -2.78
N GLY A 436 4.75 3.04 -1.77
CA GLY A 436 5.80 4.04 -1.63
C GLY A 436 5.90 5.04 -2.80
N HIS A 437 7.03 5.72 -2.86
CA HIS A 437 7.42 6.61 -3.97
C HIS A 437 8.95 6.66 -4.06
N PHE A 438 9.44 7.11 -5.22
CA PHE A 438 10.84 7.03 -5.60
C PHE A 438 11.83 7.49 -4.50
N ALA A 439 12.66 6.55 -4.06
CA ALA A 439 13.75 6.69 -3.08
C ALA A 439 13.37 7.13 -1.66
N ALA A 440 12.08 7.12 -1.31
CA ALA A 440 11.62 7.50 0.01
C ALA A 440 11.81 6.40 1.05
N SER A 441 12.09 6.80 2.30
CA SER A 441 12.14 5.86 3.43
C SER A 441 10.76 5.56 4.00
N ILE A 442 10.57 4.34 4.51
CA ILE A 442 9.39 3.91 5.26
C ILE A 442 9.88 3.45 6.65
N PRO A 443 10.16 4.40 7.57
CA PRO A 443 10.89 4.13 8.81
C PRO A 443 10.09 3.34 9.86
N THR A 444 8.79 3.18 9.63
CA THR A 444 7.86 2.53 10.55
C THR A 444 7.45 1.16 10.05
N TYR A 445 7.21 0.23 10.96
CA TYR A 445 6.59 -1.05 10.65
C TYR A 445 5.19 -0.84 10.04
N VAL A 446 4.90 -1.53 8.93
CA VAL A 446 3.70 -1.30 8.12
C VAL A 446 2.59 -2.33 8.30
N GLY A 447 2.89 -3.49 8.90
CA GLY A 447 1.92 -4.61 8.96
C GLY A 447 0.71 -4.36 9.85
N ILE A 448 0.80 -3.40 10.79
CA ILE A 448 -0.27 -3.04 11.73
C ILE A 448 -0.23 -1.52 12.01
N ASN A 449 -1.40 -0.91 12.14
CA ASN A 449 -1.54 0.49 12.56
C ASN A 449 -1.61 0.60 14.09
N PHE A 450 -0.84 1.51 14.69
CA PHE A 450 -0.81 1.72 16.14
C PHE A 450 -1.51 3.01 16.54
N LEU A 451 -2.32 2.94 17.60
CA LEU A 451 -2.95 4.12 18.18
C LEU A 451 -1.93 4.97 18.96
N LYS A 452 -1.86 6.27 18.71
CA LYS A 452 -1.14 7.23 19.56
C LYS A 452 -2.10 8.33 19.99
N PRO A 453 -2.41 8.49 21.30
CA PRO A 453 -3.34 9.51 21.79
C PRO A 453 -2.98 10.97 21.42
N SER A 454 -1.70 11.22 21.13
CA SER A 454 -1.17 12.51 20.67
C SER A 454 -1.35 12.78 19.17
N ALA A 455 -1.83 11.80 18.39
CA ALA A 455 -2.13 12.02 16.98
C ALA A 455 -3.34 12.94 16.85
N ASP A 456 -3.15 14.00 16.07
CA ASP A 456 -4.17 14.89 15.56
C ASP A 456 -5.30 14.12 14.86
N ALA A 457 -6.51 14.70 14.85
CA ALA A 457 -7.72 14.07 14.31
C ALA A 457 -7.62 13.62 12.83
N LYS A 458 -6.55 14.01 12.13
CA LYS A 458 -6.22 13.58 10.76
C LYS A 458 -5.54 12.19 10.69
N GLY A 459 -5.13 11.61 11.83
CA GLY A 459 -4.40 10.34 11.93
C GLY A 459 -5.18 9.15 12.49
N TRP A 460 -6.51 9.23 12.60
CA TRP A 460 -7.30 8.10 13.11
C TRP A 460 -7.28 6.93 12.13
N PRO A 461 -7.10 5.68 12.58
CA PRO A 461 -7.31 4.53 11.72
C PRO A 461 -8.76 4.54 11.23
N ASN A 462 -8.98 4.29 9.94
CA ASN A 462 -10.30 4.10 9.30
C ASN A 462 -10.98 2.80 9.78
N TRP A 463 -11.04 2.59 11.11
CA TRP A 463 -11.64 1.45 11.78
C TRP A 463 -12.81 1.89 12.67
N THR A 464 -12.54 2.62 13.75
CA THR A 464 -13.54 3.29 14.61
C THR A 464 -12.86 4.43 15.39
N LEU A 465 -13.62 5.33 15.99
CA LEU A 465 -13.11 6.39 16.89
C LEU A 465 -12.67 5.87 18.26
N LEU A 466 -12.82 4.57 18.54
CA LEU A 466 -12.27 3.93 19.74
C LEU A 466 -11.69 2.57 19.35
N PRO A 467 -10.58 2.52 18.59
CA PRO A 467 -10.02 1.25 18.16
C PRO A 467 -9.37 0.52 19.34
N PRO A 468 -9.42 -0.82 19.37
CA PRO A 468 -8.68 -1.61 20.35
C PRO A 468 -7.16 -1.46 20.18
N SER A 469 -6.40 -1.76 21.23
CA SER A 469 -4.95 -1.62 21.19
C SER A 469 -4.27 -2.72 20.36
N ASN A 470 -3.67 -2.32 19.25
CA ASN A 470 -2.80 -3.19 18.47
C ASN A 470 -1.43 -3.46 19.14
N TYR A 471 -1.01 -2.66 20.13
CA TYR A 471 0.13 -3.03 20.98
C TYR A 471 -0.21 -4.28 21.80
N ARG A 472 -1.44 -4.35 22.32
CA ARG A 472 -1.92 -5.52 23.04
C ARG A 472 -2.04 -6.74 22.14
N LEU A 473 -2.51 -6.57 20.90
CA LEU A 473 -2.53 -7.66 19.91
C LEU A 473 -1.14 -8.26 19.68
N LEU A 474 -0.11 -7.43 19.46
CA LEU A 474 1.27 -7.91 19.29
C LEU A 474 1.82 -8.61 20.54
N TRP A 475 1.48 -8.12 21.73
CA TRP A 475 1.84 -8.79 22.97
C TRP A 475 1.18 -10.17 23.10
N ASP A 476 -0.09 -10.29 22.72
CA ASP A 476 -0.81 -11.56 22.77
C ASP A 476 -0.27 -12.55 21.72
N LEU A 477 0.14 -12.07 20.55
CA LEU A 477 0.88 -12.87 19.56
C LEU A 477 2.26 -13.30 20.06
N TYR A 478 3.00 -12.43 20.76
CA TYR A 478 4.26 -12.81 21.42
C TYR A 478 4.02 -13.94 22.42
N LYS A 479 3.02 -13.84 23.29
CA LYS A 479 2.70 -14.92 24.25
C LYS A 479 2.34 -16.23 23.54
N ALA A 480 1.69 -16.15 22.39
CA ALA A 480 1.28 -17.33 21.62
C ALA A 480 2.41 -17.97 20.79
N THR A 481 3.48 -17.24 20.48
CA THR A 481 4.54 -17.67 19.55
C THR A 481 5.93 -17.74 20.17
N GLY A 482 6.20 -16.96 21.21
CA GLY A 482 7.53 -16.72 21.75
C GLY A 482 8.40 -15.78 20.92
N ASP A 483 7.88 -15.21 19.81
CA ASP A 483 8.67 -14.38 18.90
C ASP A 483 8.87 -12.95 19.45
N VAL A 484 10.08 -12.71 19.94
CA VAL A 484 10.52 -11.44 20.53
C VAL A 484 10.35 -10.25 19.57
N ALA A 485 10.38 -10.48 18.26
CA ALA A 485 10.26 -9.40 17.28
C ALA A 485 8.93 -8.65 17.39
N TYR A 486 7.86 -9.30 17.86
CA TYR A 486 6.59 -8.64 18.14
C TYR A 486 6.71 -7.62 19.29
N VAL A 487 7.50 -7.94 20.32
CA VAL A 487 7.75 -7.03 21.45
C VAL A 487 8.67 -5.88 21.02
N GLN A 488 9.69 -6.16 20.21
CA GLN A 488 10.53 -5.11 19.63
C GLN A 488 9.72 -4.17 18.73
N THR A 489 8.78 -4.71 17.95
CA THR A 489 7.90 -3.94 17.05
C THR A 489 6.97 -3.03 17.83
N LEU A 490 6.26 -3.55 18.84
CA LEU A 490 5.34 -2.74 19.65
C LEU A 490 6.09 -1.65 20.43
N TYR A 491 7.31 -1.93 20.90
CA TYR A 491 8.15 -0.95 21.59
C TYR A 491 8.62 0.17 20.66
N ARG A 492 9.11 -0.19 19.46
CA ARG A 492 9.55 0.78 18.44
C ARG A 492 8.39 1.62 17.91
N ALA A 493 7.22 1.03 17.72
CA ALA A 493 6.02 1.76 17.32
C ALA A 493 5.66 2.86 18.34
N ASN A 494 5.94 2.65 19.63
CA ASN A 494 5.81 3.66 20.69
C ASN A 494 7.07 4.52 20.88
N ASP A 495 7.76 4.86 19.78
CA ASP A 495 8.94 5.73 19.78
C ASP A 495 10.06 5.26 20.73
N SER A 496 10.19 3.93 20.88
CA SER A 496 11.11 3.29 21.82
C SER A 496 10.91 3.76 23.26
N LYS A 497 9.64 3.84 23.69
CA LYS A 497 9.25 4.16 25.07
C LYS A 497 8.31 3.11 25.63
N ILE A 498 8.39 2.89 26.94
CA ILE A 498 7.46 2.04 27.69
C ILE A 498 6.23 2.85 28.12
N ASP A 499 6.41 4.13 28.44
CA ASP A 499 5.37 5.00 28.94
C ASP A 499 4.15 5.05 28.01
N GLY A 500 2.97 4.92 28.62
CA GLY A 500 1.69 4.95 27.94
C GLY A 500 1.26 3.63 27.29
N LEU A 501 2.17 2.69 27.06
CA LEU A 501 1.77 1.36 26.57
C LEU A 501 0.76 0.70 27.53
N PRO A 502 -0.24 -0.04 27.00
CA PRO A 502 -0.49 -0.30 25.58
C PRO A 502 -1.45 0.72 24.90
N TYR A 503 -1.80 1.85 25.53
CA TYR A 503 -2.90 2.73 25.08
C TYR A 503 -4.20 1.95 24.78
N ASP A 504 -4.66 1.18 25.76
CA ASP A 504 -5.81 0.29 25.60
C ASP A 504 -6.97 0.75 26.50
N PHE A 505 -8.09 1.16 25.88
CA PHE A 505 -9.31 1.49 26.61
C PHE A 505 -9.97 0.26 27.24
N TYR A 506 -9.68 -0.93 26.73
CA TYR A 506 -10.36 -2.18 27.05
C TYR A 506 -9.49 -3.13 27.89
N GLY A 507 -8.24 -2.74 28.15
CA GLY A 507 -7.28 -3.56 28.87
C GLY A 507 -7.44 -3.45 30.38
N ASN A 508 -6.86 -4.43 31.09
CA ASN A 508 -6.63 -4.38 32.53
C ASN A 508 -5.13 -4.20 32.80
N ASP A 509 -4.81 -3.55 33.91
CA ASP A 509 -3.45 -3.41 34.47
C ASP A 509 -2.36 -3.01 33.44
N PRO A 510 -2.43 -1.78 32.88
CA PRO A 510 -1.40 -1.28 31.97
C PRO A 510 -0.01 -1.22 32.60
N ALA A 511 0.09 -1.09 33.93
CA ALA A 511 1.36 -1.06 34.63
C ALA A 511 2.07 -2.42 34.59
N GLN A 512 1.33 -3.53 34.70
CA GLN A 512 1.89 -4.86 34.52
C GLN A 512 2.35 -5.08 33.08
N PHE A 513 1.54 -4.68 32.10
CA PHE A 513 1.92 -4.74 30.68
C PHE A 513 3.26 -4.05 30.41
N GLN A 514 3.42 -2.83 30.93
CA GLN A 514 4.66 -2.05 30.79
C GLN A 514 5.87 -2.74 31.41
N ARG A 515 5.73 -3.32 32.61
CA ARG A 515 6.79 -4.09 33.26
C ARG A 515 7.20 -5.30 32.43
N ASP A 516 6.23 -6.03 31.89
CA ASP A 516 6.52 -7.25 31.13
C ASP A 516 7.21 -6.94 29.78
N VAL A 517 6.81 -5.86 29.11
CA VAL A 517 7.50 -5.38 27.90
C VAL A 517 8.93 -4.96 28.23
N ALA A 518 9.13 -4.19 29.31
CA ALA A 518 10.47 -3.74 29.73
C ALA A 518 11.42 -4.93 29.99
N VAL A 519 10.95 -5.97 30.69
CA VAL A 519 11.74 -7.19 30.94
C VAL A 519 12.22 -7.86 29.66
N VAL A 520 11.37 -7.93 28.63
CA VAL A 520 11.75 -8.54 27.34
C VAL A 520 12.75 -7.65 26.60
N ILE A 521 12.52 -6.34 26.56
CA ILE A 521 13.41 -5.39 25.87
C ILE A 521 14.78 -5.31 26.54
N ASP A 522 14.85 -5.30 27.88
CA ASP A 522 16.11 -5.30 28.63
C ASP A 522 16.93 -6.58 28.37
N ARG A 523 16.24 -7.71 28.13
CA ARG A 523 16.88 -9.00 27.87
C ARG A 523 17.37 -9.14 26.43
N GLU A 524 16.55 -8.72 25.46
CA GLU A 524 16.74 -9.05 24.04
C GLU A 524 17.23 -7.88 23.18
N GLY A 525 17.15 -6.65 23.70
CA GLY A 525 17.44 -5.42 22.97
C GLY A 525 16.29 -4.97 22.05
N THR A 526 16.51 -3.82 21.39
CA THR A 526 15.45 -3.09 20.67
C THR A 526 15.45 -3.30 19.15
N GLN A 527 16.53 -3.84 18.59
CA GLN A 527 16.74 -3.95 17.15
C GLN A 527 16.39 -5.34 16.65
N TYR A 528 15.83 -5.41 15.43
CA TYR A 528 15.62 -6.71 14.78
C TYR A 528 16.96 -7.30 14.34
N ALA A 529 17.22 -8.55 14.67
CA ALA A 529 18.32 -9.33 14.09
C ALA A 529 17.76 -10.19 12.94
N LEU A 530 17.71 -9.63 11.73
CA LEU A 530 17.08 -10.29 10.58
C LEU A 530 18.12 -10.98 9.68
N PRO A 531 17.98 -12.29 9.41
CA PRO A 531 18.77 -12.96 8.38
C PRO A 531 18.28 -12.56 6.97
N SER A 532 18.99 -12.98 5.93
CA SER A 532 18.43 -12.98 4.57
C SER A 532 17.14 -13.82 4.54
N VAL A 533 16.18 -13.44 3.69
CA VAL A 533 14.89 -14.14 3.60
C VAL A 533 14.46 -14.34 2.16
N ASN A 534 13.88 -15.51 1.87
CA ASN A 534 13.25 -15.83 0.60
C ASN A 534 11.77 -16.16 0.82
N LYS A 535 10.89 -15.24 0.46
CA LYS A 535 9.43 -15.43 0.53
C LYS A 535 8.98 -16.10 -0.78
N GLN A 536 9.11 -17.43 -0.84
CA GLN A 536 8.97 -18.21 -2.08
C GLN A 536 7.56 -18.22 -2.67
N GLN A 537 6.53 -18.09 -1.85
CA GLN A 537 5.14 -18.01 -2.34
C GLN A 537 4.80 -16.57 -2.74
N TRP A 538 5.38 -15.57 -2.07
CA TRP A 538 5.19 -14.15 -2.40
C TRP A 538 6.10 -13.67 -3.53
N HIS A 539 7.15 -14.42 -3.85
CA HIS A 539 8.14 -14.17 -4.91
C HIS A 539 9.15 -13.04 -4.66
N LEU A 540 9.61 -12.87 -3.42
CA LEU A 540 10.61 -11.86 -3.04
C LEU A 540 11.80 -12.46 -2.29
N GLY A 541 13.01 -12.21 -2.78
CA GLY A 541 14.26 -12.53 -2.09
C GLY A 541 14.95 -11.28 -1.57
N ILE A 542 15.44 -11.30 -0.33
CA ILE A 542 16.22 -10.23 0.28
C ILE A 542 17.49 -10.83 0.89
N LEU A 543 18.63 -10.41 0.37
CA LEU A 543 19.97 -10.76 0.84
C LEU A 543 20.49 -9.64 1.73
N ARG A 544 20.94 -9.95 2.95
CA ARG A 544 21.35 -8.96 3.95
C ARG A 544 22.80 -9.17 4.36
N SER A 545 23.52 -8.06 4.53
CA SER A 545 24.83 -8.06 5.19
C SER A 545 25.05 -6.75 5.98
N GLY A 546 26.08 -6.75 6.82
CA GLY A 546 26.44 -5.63 7.68
C GLY A 546 25.58 -5.51 8.93
N ARG A 547 25.95 -4.53 9.77
CA ARG A 547 25.26 -4.21 11.03
C ARG A 547 25.27 -2.70 11.25
N GLY A 548 24.24 -2.17 11.91
CA GLY A 548 24.15 -0.75 12.25
C GLY A 548 24.27 0.17 11.03
N ALA A 549 25.16 1.17 11.10
CA ALA A 549 25.35 2.13 10.00
C ALA A 549 25.87 1.50 8.69
N ASN A 550 26.38 0.27 8.76
CA ASN A 550 26.86 -0.47 7.60
C ASN A 550 25.82 -1.49 7.10
N GLU A 551 24.57 -1.52 7.58
CA GLU A 551 23.57 -2.44 7.01
C GLU A 551 23.37 -2.20 5.51
N ARG A 552 23.26 -3.30 4.76
CA ARG A 552 22.95 -3.29 3.34
C ARG A 552 22.05 -4.46 2.98
N ALA A 553 21.22 -4.27 1.96
CA ALA A 553 20.30 -5.29 1.48
C ALA A 553 20.13 -5.21 -0.03
N LEU A 554 20.32 -6.34 -0.70
CA LEU A 554 20.01 -6.54 -2.12
C LEU A 554 18.72 -7.35 -2.21
N TRP A 555 17.75 -6.89 -2.99
CA TRP A 555 16.48 -7.59 -3.15
C TRP A 555 16.15 -7.86 -4.61
N LEU A 556 15.47 -8.99 -4.85
CA LEU A 556 15.01 -9.45 -6.16
C LEU A 556 13.52 -9.80 -6.06
N ASP A 557 12.70 -9.08 -6.82
CA ASP A 557 11.31 -9.48 -7.10
C ASP A 557 11.29 -10.39 -8.32
N TYR A 558 10.72 -11.59 -8.19
CA TYR A 558 10.76 -12.60 -9.24
C TYR A 558 9.38 -13.08 -9.67
N ASP A 559 8.35 -12.24 -9.55
CA ASP A 559 7.11 -12.36 -10.32
C ASP A 559 6.74 -11.05 -11.02
N ALA A 560 5.71 -11.09 -11.85
CA ALA A 560 5.22 -9.92 -12.56
C ALA A 560 3.69 -9.88 -12.54
N GLY A 561 3.14 -8.71 -12.29
CA GLY A 561 1.72 -8.38 -12.35
C GLY A 561 0.92 -8.91 -11.16
N GLY A 562 -0.35 -9.24 -11.40
CA GLY A 562 -1.30 -9.58 -10.34
C GLY A 562 -2.02 -8.35 -9.78
N GLY A 563 -2.75 -8.54 -8.67
CA GLY A 563 -3.45 -7.43 -8.01
C GLY A 563 -2.45 -6.43 -7.44
N HIS A 564 -2.53 -5.17 -7.89
CA HIS A 564 -1.61 -4.07 -7.51
C HIS A 564 -0.12 -4.34 -7.81
N GLY A 565 0.18 -5.26 -8.72
CA GLY A 565 1.54 -5.59 -9.15
C GLY A 565 1.95 -4.85 -10.41
N HIS A 566 3.26 -4.60 -10.56
CA HIS A 566 3.83 -4.01 -11.77
C HIS A 566 4.34 -5.11 -12.70
N LYS A 567 4.72 -4.76 -13.93
CA LYS A 567 5.29 -5.73 -14.87
C LYS A 567 6.82 -5.76 -14.75
N ASP A 568 7.28 -6.00 -13.54
CA ASP A 568 8.65 -5.81 -13.07
C ASP A 568 9.28 -7.12 -12.57
N GLY A 569 8.94 -8.25 -13.18
CA GLY A 569 9.58 -9.52 -12.88
C GLY A 569 11.08 -9.49 -13.12
N MET A 570 11.79 -10.14 -12.21
CA MET A 570 13.24 -10.14 -12.08
C MET A 570 13.82 -8.76 -11.75
N ASN A 571 13.06 -7.84 -11.18
CA ASN A 571 13.51 -6.51 -10.81
C ASN A 571 14.43 -6.53 -9.58
N LEU A 572 15.45 -5.67 -9.58
CA LEU A 572 16.53 -5.65 -8.60
C LEU A 572 16.65 -4.26 -7.97
N GLY A 573 16.75 -4.22 -6.64
CA GLY A 573 17.04 -3.00 -5.90
C GLY A 573 18.05 -3.20 -4.77
N LEU A 574 18.64 -2.10 -4.29
CA LEU A 574 19.79 -2.10 -3.40
C LEU A 574 19.69 -0.98 -2.37
N PHE A 575 19.67 -1.37 -1.10
CA PHE A 575 19.79 -0.46 0.04
C PHE A 575 21.20 -0.55 0.61
N ALA A 576 21.90 0.58 0.75
CA ALA A 576 23.20 0.65 1.42
C ALA A 576 23.50 2.08 1.88
N TYR A 577 24.42 2.21 2.85
CA TYR A 577 24.81 3.50 3.44
C TYR A 577 23.63 4.34 3.96
N GLY A 578 22.54 3.68 4.38
CA GLY A 578 21.35 4.34 4.92
C GLY A 578 20.38 4.90 3.88
N LEU A 579 20.60 4.67 2.57
CA LEU A 579 19.75 5.11 1.46
C LEU A 579 19.24 3.94 0.60
N ASP A 580 18.22 4.22 -0.20
CA ASP A 580 17.82 3.42 -1.36
C ASP A 580 18.62 3.87 -2.60
N LEU A 581 19.54 3.03 -3.06
CA LEU A 581 20.50 3.35 -4.12
C LEU A 581 20.08 2.83 -5.49
N MET A 582 19.11 1.93 -5.55
CA MET A 582 18.48 1.44 -6.77
C MET A 582 16.96 1.42 -6.56
N PRO A 583 16.35 2.60 -6.39
CA PRO A 583 14.95 2.74 -6.05
C PRO A 583 14.03 2.32 -7.20
N GLU A 584 12.86 1.84 -6.80
CA GLU A 584 11.70 1.66 -7.68
C GLU A 584 10.85 2.93 -7.77
N LEU A 585 10.00 3.02 -8.80
CA LEU A 585 9.18 4.22 -9.03
C LEU A 585 8.09 4.38 -7.96
N GLY A 586 7.54 3.27 -7.47
CA GLY A 586 6.52 3.22 -6.42
C GLY A 586 5.09 3.36 -6.95
N TYR A 587 4.19 3.94 -6.15
CA TYR A 587 2.76 3.98 -6.47
C TYR A 587 2.44 4.76 -7.77
N PRO A 588 1.62 4.22 -8.70
CA PRO A 588 1.26 4.90 -9.94
C PRO A 588 0.62 6.28 -9.73
N PRO A 589 1.05 7.33 -10.45
CA PRO A 589 0.56 8.68 -10.22
C PRO A 589 -0.81 8.94 -10.88
N VAL A 590 -1.87 8.40 -10.26
CA VAL A 590 -3.28 8.48 -10.69
C VAL A 590 -3.87 9.89 -10.68
N GLN A 591 -3.24 10.84 -9.99
CA GLN A 591 -3.63 12.25 -9.96
C GLN A 591 -3.55 12.93 -11.34
N PHE A 592 -2.94 12.29 -12.33
CA PHE A 592 -2.87 12.76 -13.71
C PHE A 592 -3.99 12.22 -14.62
N GLY A 593 -5.19 12.02 -14.07
CA GLY A 593 -6.39 11.62 -14.84
C GLY A 593 -6.72 10.13 -14.72
N GLY A 594 -6.39 9.52 -13.58
CA GLY A 594 -6.77 8.16 -13.22
C GLY A 594 -5.79 7.07 -13.70
N TRP A 595 -6.18 5.82 -13.42
CA TRP A 595 -5.40 4.60 -13.66
C TRP A 595 -5.06 4.35 -15.14
N ASP A 596 -5.89 4.87 -16.06
CA ASP A 596 -5.69 4.69 -17.50
C ASP A 596 -4.83 5.80 -18.14
N SER A 597 -4.41 6.80 -17.36
CA SER A 597 -3.56 7.87 -17.87
C SER A 597 -2.20 7.34 -18.33
N PRO A 598 -1.56 7.95 -19.35
CA PRO A 598 -0.21 7.56 -19.78
C PRO A 598 0.83 7.58 -18.65
N ARG A 599 0.68 8.51 -17.70
CA ARG A 599 1.55 8.67 -16.53
C ARG A 599 1.38 7.54 -15.51
N ALA A 600 0.14 7.16 -15.20
CA ALA A 600 -0.13 6.02 -14.32
C ALA A 600 0.34 4.72 -14.96
N ARG A 601 0.04 4.49 -16.24
CA ARG A 601 0.41 3.26 -16.95
C ARG A 601 1.92 3.07 -17.02
N TRP A 602 2.69 4.15 -17.21
CA TRP A 602 4.16 4.11 -17.25
C TRP A 602 4.78 3.39 -16.06
N TYR A 603 4.28 3.66 -14.85
CA TYR A 603 4.83 3.09 -13.62
C TYR A 603 4.71 1.57 -13.54
N THR A 604 3.78 0.98 -14.30
CA THR A 604 3.56 -0.47 -14.33
C THR A 604 4.23 -1.17 -15.53
N MET A 605 4.90 -0.42 -16.41
CA MET A 605 5.52 -0.98 -17.62
C MET A 605 6.89 -1.56 -17.30
N THR A 606 7.25 -2.70 -17.90
CA THR A 606 8.57 -3.34 -17.75
C THR A 606 9.74 -2.39 -18.03
N ALA A 607 9.57 -1.45 -18.97
CA ALA A 607 10.56 -0.42 -19.28
C ALA A 607 10.87 0.55 -18.12
N ALA A 608 10.00 0.66 -17.11
CA ALA A 608 10.18 1.53 -15.95
C ALA A 608 11.11 0.95 -14.87
N HIS A 609 11.42 -0.35 -14.94
CA HIS A 609 12.07 -1.08 -13.84
C HIS A 609 13.49 -1.56 -14.19
N ASN A 610 14.24 -2.02 -13.19
CA ASN A 610 15.60 -2.55 -13.38
C ASN A 610 15.58 -4.00 -13.89
N THR A 611 15.01 -4.25 -15.07
CA THR A 611 14.86 -5.59 -15.65
C THR A 611 15.01 -5.59 -17.18
N VAL A 612 14.76 -6.73 -17.83
CA VAL A 612 14.93 -6.95 -19.28
C VAL A 612 13.59 -7.12 -19.99
N LEU A 613 13.39 -6.38 -21.09
CA LEU A 613 12.27 -6.54 -22.02
C LEU A 613 12.66 -7.48 -23.17
N VAL A 614 11.70 -8.27 -23.63
CA VAL A 614 11.79 -9.07 -24.85
C VAL A 614 10.86 -8.47 -25.90
N ASP A 615 11.38 -8.19 -27.09
CA ASP A 615 10.67 -7.63 -28.25
C ASP A 615 9.91 -6.32 -27.95
N ASN A 616 10.50 -5.49 -27.08
CA ASN A 616 9.92 -4.24 -26.56
C ASN A 616 8.53 -4.43 -25.94
N GLN A 617 8.20 -5.64 -25.50
CA GLN A 617 6.92 -5.95 -24.87
C GLN A 617 7.04 -5.86 -23.35
N ASN A 618 5.93 -5.46 -22.76
CA ASN A 618 5.72 -5.64 -21.34
C ASN A 618 5.58 -7.13 -21.01
N GLN A 619 6.09 -7.53 -19.86
CA GLN A 619 5.99 -8.90 -19.34
C GLN A 619 4.52 -9.35 -19.16
N ALA A 620 4.32 -10.67 -19.18
CA ALA A 620 3.05 -11.30 -18.81
C ALA A 620 2.88 -11.34 -17.29
N VAL A 621 1.62 -11.52 -16.85
CA VAL A 621 1.34 -11.82 -15.44
C VAL A 621 1.74 -13.27 -15.17
N ALA A 622 2.84 -13.47 -14.44
CA ALA A 622 3.36 -14.80 -14.15
C ALA A 622 4.36 -14.76 -12.99
N ASN A 623 4.66 -15.95 -12.45
CA ASN A 623 5.55 -16.11 -11.32
C ASN A 623 6.84 -16.79 -11.75
N GLY A 624 7.95 -16.40 -11.14
CA GLY A 624 9.23 -17.08 -11.24
C GLY A 624 9.48 -18.00 -10.06
N ALA A 625 10.61 -18.71 -10.11
CA ALA A 625 11.04 -19.64 -9.07
C ALA A 625 12.53 -19.49 -8.77
N THR A 626 12.90 -19.50 -7.49
CA THR A 626 14.30 -19.50 -7.08
C THR A 626 14.94 -20.85 -7.35
N THR A 627 16.08 -20.85 -8.04
CA THR A 627 16.88 -22.06 -8.37
C THR A 627 18.27 -22.05 -7.70
N LEU A 628 18.64 -20.96 -7.02
CA LEU A 628 19.79 -20.88 -6.12
C LEU A 628 19.47 -19.93 -4.96
N TRP A 629 19.83 -20.33 -3.75
CA TRP A 629 19.84 -19.48 -2.56
C TRP A 629 21.17 -19.70 -1.82
N LEU A 630 21.98 -18.65 -1.77
CA LEU A 630 23.31 -18.62 -1.16
C LEU A 630 23.28 -17.55 -0.08
N ASP A 631 23.39 -17.92 1.18
CA ASP A 631 23.47 -16.98 2.31
C ASP A 631 24.72 -17.31 3.11
N GLY A 632 25.87 -16.95 2.55
CA GLY A 632 27.19 -17.19 3.15
C GLY A 632 27.59 -16.11 4.15
N ARG A 633 28.83 -16.16 4.63
CA ARG A 633 29.42 -15.15 5.53
C ARG A 633 29.79 -13.85 4.83
N HIS A 634 30.23 -13.93 3.57
CA HIS A 634 30.70 -12.77 2.78
C HIS A 634 30.06 -12.68 1.40
N VAL A 635 29.37 -13.74 0.97
CA VAL A 635 28.75 -13.82 -0.34
C VAL A 635 27.33 -14.30 -0.15
N HIS A 636 26.40 -13.46 -0.57
CA HIS A 636 24.98 -13.74 -0.57
C HIS A 636 24.52 -13.74 -2.02
N GLY A 637 23.65 -14.66 -2.41
CA GLY A 637 23.27 -14.84 -3.80
C GLY A 637 21.89 -15.44 -3.97
N ILE A 638 21.22 -15.01 -5.02
CA ILE A 638 19.93 -15.53 -5.46
C ILE A 638 20.00 -15.77 -6.96
N ARG A 639 19.44 -16.89 -7.41
CA ARG A 639 19.10 -17.10 -8.82
C ARG A 639 17.63 -17.43 -8.92
N ALA A 640 16.92 -16.78 -9.84
CA ALA A 640 15.54 -17.10 -10.16
C ALA A 640 15.35 -17.26 -11.67
N THR A 641 14.40 -18.09 -12.06
CA THR A 641 13.94 -18.26 -13.44
C THR A 641 12.47 -17.85 -13.58
N GLY A 642 12.07 -17.38 -14.76
CA GLY A 642 10.75 -16.80 -15.02
C GLY A 642 10.39 -16.79 -16.49
N GLU A 643 10.54 -17.90 -17.20
CA GLU A 643 10.26 -18.03 -18.63
C GLU A 643 8.86 -17.52 -19.02
N ALA A 644 7.86 -17.83 -18.18
CA ALA A 644 6.47 -17.40 -18.36
C ALA A 644 6.29 -15.87 -18.24
N ILE A 645 7.12 -15.19 -17.45
CA ILE A 645 7.09 -13.73 -17.27
C ILE A 645 7.44 -13.03 -18.58
N ALA A 646 8.53 -13.46 -19.22
CA ALA A 646 9.01 -12.85 -20.45
C ALA A 646 8.41 -13.48 -21.73
N GLN A 647 7.65 -14.57 -21.60
CA GLN A 647 7.21 -15.41 -22.73
C GLN A 647 8.38 -15.83 -23.62
N ALA A 648 9.50 -16.20 -22.98
CA ALA A 648 10.77 -16.51 -23.61
C ALA A 648 11.19 -17.95 -23.28
N GLU A 649 12.13 -18.51 -24.04
CA GLU A 649 12.66 -19.86 -23.79
C GLU A 649 13.54 -19.93 -22.53
N ARG A 650 14.14 -18.81 -22.16
CA ARG A 650 14.91 -18.64 -20.93
C ARG A 650 14.78 -17.21 -20.44
N TYR A 651 14.57 -17.04 -19.13
CA TYR A 651 14.55 -15.75 -18.46
C TYR A 651 15.04 -15.92 -17.03
N GLU A 652 16.35 -15.83 -16.83
CA GLU A 652 17.03 -16.20 -15.58
C GLU A 652 17.93 -15.06 -15.11
N ARG A 653 17.83 -14.68 -13.83
CA ARG A 653 18.71 -13.67 -13.22
C ARG A 653 19.44 -14.27 -12.02
N THR A 654 20.76 -14.13 -12.00
CA THR A 654 21.62 -14.42 -10.85
C THR A 654 22.20 -13.12 -10.32
N ALA A 655 21.94 -12.80 -9.04
CA ALA A 655 22.45 -11.62 -8.38
C ALA A 655 23.24 -12.02 -7.12
N LEU A 656 24.45 -11.50 -6.96
CA LEU A 656 25.33 -11.76 -5.82
C LEU A 656 25.67 -10.46 -5.10
N LEU A 657 25.45 -10.37 -3.80
CA LEU A 657 25.98 -9.34 -2.91
C LEU A 657 27.28 -9.87 -2.28
N ILE A 658 28.40 -9.21 -2.56
CA ILE A 658 29.74 -9.63 -2.14
C ILE A 658 30.34 -8.57 -1.21
N ASP A 659 30.69 -8.97 -0.01
CA ASP A 659 31.34 -8.10 0.96
C ASP A 659 32.85 -7.98 0.68
N VAL A 660 33.29 -6.75 0.57
CA VAL A 660 34.71 -6.41 0.59
C VAL A 660 35.19 -6.42 2.04
N ASP A 661 34.48 -5.69 2.90
CA ASP A 661 34.72 -5.66 4.34
C ASP A 661 33.44 -5.29 5.11
N GLU A 662 33.58 -4.97 6.39
CA GLU A 662 32.47 -4.59 7.27
C GLU A 662 31.65 -3.39 6.77
N SER A 663 32.16 -2.59 5.83
CA SER A 663 31.53 -1.35 5.35
C SER A 663 31.31 -1.30 3.83
N ARG A 664 32.12 -2.03 3.05
CA ARG A 664 32.13 -1.96 1.59
C ARG A 664 31.69 -3.28 0.96
N SER A 665 30.90 -3.19 -0.10
CA SER A 665 30.37 -4.35 -0.85
C SER A 665 30.12 -3.96 -2.30
N TYR A 666 29.96 -4.96 -3.17
CA TYR A 666 29.49 -4.75 -4.53
C TYR A 666 28.55 -5.88 -4.96
N VAL A 667 27.85 -5.68 -6.06
CA VAL A 667 26.87 -6.60 -6.62
C VAL A 667 27.35 -7.12 -7.97
N VAL A 668 27.25 -8.43 -8.20
CA VAL A 668 27.41 -9.05 -9.52
C VAL A 668 26.03 -9.44 -10.03
N ASP A 669 25.69 -9.02 -11.24
CA ASP A 669 24.38 -9.26 -11.88
C ASP A 669 24.57 -9.96 -13.23
N VAL A 670 24.03 -11.17 -13.37
CA VAL A 670 24.07 -11.97 -14.59
C VAL A 670 22.63 -12.31 -14.99
N PHE A 671 22.18 -11.77 -16.12
CA PHE A 671 20.83 -12.00 -16.65
C PHE A 671 20.91 -12.70 -18.01
N ARG A 672 20.41 -13.95 -18.06
CA ARG A 672 20.37 -14.80 -19.26
C ARG A 672 18.97 -14.81 -19.85
N VAL A 673 18.88 -14.47 -21.13
CA VAL A 673 17.61 -14.45 -21.88
C VAL A 673 17.79 -15.16 -23.22
N ARG A 674 16.88 -16.08 -23.54
CA ARG A 674 16.84 -16.77 -24.84
C ARG A 674 15.42 -16.73 -25.42
N GLY A 675 15.32 -16.44 -26.71
CA GLY A 675 14.05 -16.20 -27.41
C GLY A 675 13.98 -14.77 -27.95
N GLY A 676 12.94 -14.45 -28.72
CA GLY A 676 12.74 -13.10 -29.28
C GLY A 676 13.90 -12.61 -30.18
N HIS A 677 13.82 -11.35 -30.62
CA HIS A 677 14.75 -10.73 -31.55
C HIS A 677 15.33 -9.41 -31.02
N ASN A 678 14.81 -8.91 -29.90
CA ASN A 678 15.29 -7.70 -29.26
C ASN A 678 15.23 -7.84 -27.74
N HIS A 679 16.37 -7.69 -27.06
CA HIS A 679 16.46 -7.66 -25.61
C HIS A 679 16.95 -6.28 -25.15
N THR A 680 16.17 -5.61 -24.32
CA THR A 680 16.54 -4.30 -23.76
C THR A 680 16.53 -4.36 -22.24
N LYS A 681 17.70 -4.15 -21.61
CA LYS A 681 17.85 -3.99 -20.16
C LYS A 681 17.85 -2.51 -19.81
N PHE A 682 17.07 -2.14 -18.80
CA PHE A 682 17.19 -0.83 -18.15
C PHE A 682 17.83 -0.97 -16.77
N GLN A 683 18.61 0.04 -16.40
CA GLN A 683 19.19 0.18 -15.07
C GLN A 683 19.09 1.64 -14.63
N GLN A 684 18.58 1.88 -13.43
CA GLN A 684 18.55 3.20 -12.80
C GLN A 684 19.19 3.15 -11.41
N SER A 685 19.42 4.34 -10.86
CA SER A 685 19.89 4.55 -9.50
C SER A 685 19.06 5.66 -8.84
N HIS A 686 19.55 6.21 -7.74
CA HIS A 686 18.92 7.30 -7.00
C HIS A 686 18.97 8.63 -7.77
N PHE A 687 18.49 9.71 -7.15
CA PHE A 687 18.74 11.06 -7.64
C PHE A 687 20.25 11.27 -7.73
N GLY A 688 20.72 11.80 -8.85
CA GLY A 688 22.13 12.04 -9.04
C GLY A 688 22.50 12.37 -10.47
N ALA A 689 23.63 13.04 -10.63
CA ALA A 689 24.20 13.29 -11.94
C ALA A 689 24.85 12.01 -12.48
N LEU A 690 24.52 11.66 -13.72
CA LEU A 690 25.08 10.50 -14.42
C LEU A 690 26.26 10.91 -15.30
N THR A 691 27.36 10.16 -15.21
CA THR A 691 28.50 10.25 -16.12
C THR A 691 28.88 8.87 -16.67
N THR A 692 29.46 8.81 -17.87
CA THR A 692 29.84 7.55 -18.51
C THR A 692 31.31 7.58 -18.95
N THR A 693 31.99 6.44 -18.85
CA THR A 693 33.35 6.21 -19.35
C THR A 693 33.36 5.00 -20.28
N GLY A 694 33.97 5.12 -21.45
CA GLY A 694 34.04 4.04 -22.44
C GLY A 694 32.84 3.94 -23.39
N LEU A 695 31.95 4.95 -23.40
CA LEU A 695 30.84 5.08 -24.34
C LEU A 695 31.04 6.30 -25.26
N ASN A 696 30.83 6.11 -26.56
CA ASN A 696 30.79 7.18 -27.56
C ASN A 696 29.34 7.56 -27.87
N LEU A 697 28.71 8.28 -26.94
CA LEU A 697 27.28 8.60 -27.01
C LEU A 697 26.95 9.54 -28.17
N ALA A 698 25.93 9.17 -28.94
CA ALA A 698 25.29 10.03 -29.93
C ALA A 698 23.76 10.04 -29.72
N PRO A 699 23.04 11.14 -30.05
CA PRO A 699 21.59 11.17 -30.00
C PRO A 699 20.96 10.02 -30.81
N ALA A 700 19.94 9.39 -30.25
CA ALA A 700 19.18 8.32 -30.88
C ALA A 700 17.66 8.57 -30.74
N GLU A 701 16.85 7.79 -31.45
CA GLU A 701 15.39 7.85 -31.28
C GLU A 701 15.00 7.36 -29.88
N ASP A 702 14.03 8.04 -29.27
CA ASP A 702 13.48 7.60 -28.00
C ASP A 702 12.76 6.26 -28.13
N PHE A 703 12.81 5.45 -27.07
CA PHE A 703 12.32 4.07 -27.08
C PHE A 703 10.85 3.92 -27.55
N GLY A 704 10.02 4.94 -27.33
CA GLY A 704 8.64 4.98 -27.82
C GLY A 704 7.70 4.06 -27.02
N ALA A 705 6.80 3.36 -27.71
CA ALA A 705 5.87 2.36 -27.13
C ALA A 705 4.97 2.86 -25.98
N GLY A 706 4.66 4.15 -25.94
CA GLY A 706 3.84 4.76 -24.87
C GLY A 706 4.58 4.93 -23.54
N THR A 707 5.90 4.70 -23.51
CA THR A 707 6.76 4.97 -22.35
C THR A 707 6.89 6.47 -22.07
N GLN A 708 7.30 6.82 -20.85
CA GLN A 708 7.65 8.19 -20.47
C GLN A 708 9.18 8.31 -20.40
N LEU A 709 9.84 7.93 -21.50
CA LEU A 709 11.28 8.01 -21.71
C LEU A 709 11.62 9.12 -22.70
N ARG A 710 12.76 9.79 -22.49
CA ARG A 710 13.26 10.82 -23.40
C ARG A 710 14.78 10.92 -23.43
N ASN A 711 15.29 11.76 -24.32
CA ASN A 711 16.70 12.16 -24.40
C ASN A 711 17.65 10.96 -24.56
N THR A 712 17.25 9.99 -25.38
CA THR A 712 18.03 8.77 -25.61
C THR A 712 19.34 9.09 -26.35
N GLN A 713 20.44 8.60 -25.78
CA GLN A 713 21.77 8.64 -26.39
C GLN A 713 22.36 7.24 -26.39
N LEU A 714 22.98 6.82 -27.50
CA LEU A 714 23.51 5.48 -27.68
C LEU A 714 24.90 5.47 -28.30
N ASP A 715 25.72 4.54 -27.83
CA ASP A 715 26.85 3.97 -28.56
C ASP A 715 26.36 2.65 -29.17
N PRO A 716 26.40 2.47 -30.51
CA PRO A 716 25.91 1.26 -31.16
C PRO A 716 26.77 0.02 -30.92
N ALA A 717 28.04 0.17 -30.54
CA ALA A 717 28.97 -0.94 -30.37
C ALA A 717 30.09 -0.64 -29.34
N PRO A 718 29.74 -0.32 -28.08
CA PRO A 718 30.73 -0.11 -27.04
C PRO A 718 31.53 -1.39 -26.75
N GLN A 719 32.79 -1.20 -26.33
CA GLN A 719 33.59 -2.32 -25.85
C GLN A 719 33.11 -2.75 -24.46
N PRO A 720 32.97 -4.06 -24.18
CA PRO A 720 32.67 -4.54 -22.83
C PRO A 720 33.64 -3.98 -21.79
N GLY A 721 33.11 -3.57 -20.63
CA GLY A 721 33.86 -2.94 -19.53
C GLY A 721 33.70 -1.42 -19.46
N TRP A 722 32.76 -0.83 -20.20
CA TRP A 722 32.37 0.57 -19.99
C TRP A 722 31.69 0.76 -18.63
N LYS A 723 31.70 2.00 -18.13
CA LYS A 723 31.23 2.36 -16.80
C LYS A 723 30.23 3.52 -16.86
N ALA A 724 29.18 3.43 -16.06
CA ALA A 724 28.30 4.53 -15.69
C ALA A 724 28.46 4.84 -14.20
N GLU A 725 28.41 6.11 -13.81
CA GLU A 725 28.52 6.53 -12.42
C GLU A 725 27.47 7.60 -12.09
N TRP A 726 26.67 7.33 -11.06
CA TRP A 726 25.76 8.29 -10.45
C TRP A 726 26.42 8.90 -9.21
N ALA A 727 26.56 10.23 -9.20
CA ALA A 727 26.89 10.98 -7.99
C ALA A 727 25.59 11.24 -7.21
N ILE A 728 25.40 10.53 -6.10
CA ILE A 728 24.11 10.43 -5.41
C ILE A 728 23.80 11.72 -4.65
N GLU A 729 22.59 12.21 -4.84
CA GLU A 729 22.01 13.36 -4.14
C GLU A 729 20.98 12.86 -3.11
N ASP A 730 21.31 12.97 -1.82
CA ASP A 730 20.35 12.75 -0.73
C ASP A 730 19.34 13.91 -0.65
N ARG A 731 18.46 13.97 -1.64
CA ARG A 731 17.52 15.07 -1.85
C ARG A 731 16.53 15.22 -0.70
N TYR A 732 16.15 14.11 -0.08
CA TYR A 732 15.24 14.07 1.07
C TYR A 732 15.95 14.27 2.41
N LYS A 733 17.29 14.38 2.43
CA LYS A 733 18.09 14.57 3.65
C LYS A 733 17.88 13.44 4.67
N LEU A 734 17.90 12.20 4.19
CA LEU A 734 17.66 10.99 4.97
C LEU A 734 18.88 10.53 5.77
N LEU A 735 20.08 11.02 5.41
CA LEU A 735 21.30 10.74 6.14
C LEU A 735 21.41 11.62 7.39
N PRO A 736 21.95 11.09 8.50
CA PRO A 736 22.18 11.89 9.70
C PRO A 736 23.20 13.00 9.47
N GLU A 737 24.20 12.75 8.61
CA GLU A 737 25.23 13.70 8.21
C GLU A 737 25.43 13.64 6.69
N PRO A 738 25.70 14.77 6.00
CA PRO A 738 26.01 14.77 4.58
C PRO A 738 27.18 13.83 4.26
N ALA A 739 27.04 13.01 3.22
CA ALA A 739 28.07 12.10 2.76
C ALA A 739 28.23 12.18 1.24
N LYS A 740 29.46 12.02 0.75
CA LYS A 740 29.72 11.89 -0.68
C LYS A 740 29.47 10.43 -1.07
N LEU A 741 28.33 10.17 -1.68
CA LEU A 741 27.92 8.83 -2.09
C LEU A 741 27.87 8.73 -3.61
N GLY A 742 28.07 7.51 -4.11
CA GLY A 742 27.91 7.21 -5.52
C GLY A 742 27.55 5.76 -5.78
N VAL A 743 27.05 5.50 -6.98
CA VAL A 743 26.83 4.16 -7.51
C VAL A 743 27.58 4.06 -8.83
N SER A 744 28.46 3.08 -8.93
CA SER A 744 29.16 2.74 -10.17
C SER A 744 28.60 1.47 -10.78
N TYR A 745 28.31 1.48 -12.07
CA TYR A 745 27.82 0.35 -12.85
C TYR A 745 28.80 0.06 -13.99
N TRP A 746 29.43 -1.12 -13.98
CA TRP A 746 30.25 -1.62 -15.07
C TRP A 746 29.47 -2.67 -15.83
N ASP A 747 29.44 -2.57 -17.16
CA ASP A 747 28.74 -3.52 -18.01
C ASP A 747 29.70 -4.27 -18.91
N PHE A 748 29.51 -5.57 -19.02
CA PHE A 748 30.34 -6.49 -19.81
C PHE A 748 29.53 -7.27 -20.84
N THR A 749 28.33 -6.78 -21.18
CA THR A 749 27.47 -7.40 -22.19
C THR A 749 28.13 -7.30 -23.56
N THR A 750 28.25 -8.43 -24.26
CA THR A 750 28.87 -8.51 -25.57
C THR A 750 27.84 -8.30 -26.68
N GLY A 751 28.24 -7.67 -27.79
CA GLY A 751 27.38 -7.50 -28.97
C GLY A 751 26.09 -6.72 -28.68
N ALA A 752 26.17 -5.70 -27.83
CA ALA A 752 25.06 -4.82 -27.46
C ALA A 752 25.38 -3.37 -27.81
N ALA A 753 24.36 -2.59 -28.15
CA ALA A 753 24.41 -1.15 -28.03
C ALA A 753 24.18 -0.76 -26.56
N ALA A 754 24.75 0.36 -26.12
CA ALA A 754 24.48 0.88 -24.78
C ALA A 754 24.50 2.40 -24.74
N GLY A 755 23.80 2.97 -23.77
CA GLY A 755 23.84 4.40 -23.54
C GLY A 755 22.90 4.86 -22.44
N THR A 756 22.47 6.11 -22.54
CA THR A 756 21.71 6.80 -21.47
C THR A 756 20.33 7.22 -21.96
N VAL A 757 19.37 7.24 -21.05
CA VAL A 757 18.00 7.72 -21.28
C VAL A 757 17.46 8.33 -19.99
N GLU A 758 16.49 9.23 -20.08
CA GLU A 758 15.80 9.78 -18.90
C GLU A 758 14.41 9.14 -18.74
N GLY A 759 14.05 8.75 -17.51
CA GLY A 759 12.71 8.28 -17.17
C GLY A 759 11.95 9.27 -16.30
N TRP A 760 10.70 9.54 -16.66
CA TRP A 760 9.83 10.45 -15.91
C TRP A 760 9.38 9.83 -14.58
N ILE A 761 9.38 10.65 -13.53
CA ILE A 761 8.84 10.31 -12.21
C ILE A 761 8.05 11.49 -11.61
N VAL A 762 7.38 11.20 -10.49
CA VAL A 762 6.85 12.16 -9.53
C VAL A 762 7.62 11.96 -8.24
N THR A 763 8.04 13.05 -7.62
CA THR A 763 8.87 13.02 -6.40
C THR A 763 8.07 12.66 -5.14
N GLY A 764 6.74 12.59 -5.23
CA GLY A 764 5.84 12.10 -4.20
C GLY A 764 4.86 11.07 -4.74
N SER A 765 3.83 10.75 -3.96
CA SER A 765 2.76 9.83 -4.37
C SER A 765 1.62 10.59 -5.06
N TYR A 766 0.38 10.09 -4.96
CA TYR A 766 -0.81 10.68 -5.57
C TYR A 766 -1.18 12.08 -5.04
N ASN A 767 -0.57 12.50 -3.93
CA ASN A 767 -0.82 13.78 -3.27
C ASN A 767 0.15 14.91 -3.69
N GLU A 768 1.11 14.61 -4.57
CA GLU A 768 2.10 15.57 -5.08
C GLU A 768 2.08 15.57 -6.61
N SER A 769 2.42 16.69 -7.24
CA SER A 769 2.48 16.80 -8.71
C SER A 769 3.85 17.25 -9.21
N GLN A 770 4.83 17.41 -8.32
CA GLN A 770 6.22 17.70 -8.69
C GLN A 770 6.84 16.56 -9.48
N GLU A 771 7.09 16.84 -10.75
CA GLU A 771 7.69 15.93 -11.73
C GLU A 771 9.22 16.02 -11.75
N ASP A 772 9.89 14.93 -12.11
CA ASP A 772 11.33 14.90 -12.36
C ASP A 772 11.69 13.88 -13.45
N TRP A 773 12.94 13.93 -13.93
CA TRP A 773 13.49 13.05 -14.96
C TRP A 773 14.80 12.44 -14.48
N ILE A 774 14.77 11.12 -14.20
CA ILE A 774 15.91 10.41 -13.63
C ILE A 774 16.77 9.82 -14.75
N PRO A 775 18.10 10.02 -14.72
CA PRO A 775 18.99 9.43 -15.71
C PRO A 775 19.16 7.92 -15.48
N ARG A 776 19.06 7.15 -16.55
CA ARG A 776 19.10 5.69 -16.60
C ARG A 776 20.08 5.24 -17.66
N VAL A 777 20.46 3.98 -17.58
CA VAL A 777 21.27 3.27 -18.57
C VAL A 777 20.38 2.30 -19.33
N MET A 778 20.58 2.23 -20.64
CA MET A 778 19.91 1.29 -21.54
C MET A 778 20.97 0.42 -22.22
N VAL A 779 20.82 -0.91 -22.15
CA VAL A 779 21.68 -1.88 -22.84
C VAL A 779 20.81 -2.74 -23.73
N ARG A 780 21.11 -2.78 -25.02
CA ARG A 780 20.20 -3.35 -26.03
C ARG A 780 20.92 -4.29 -26.97
N ARG A 781 20.39 -5.51 -27.10
CA ARG A 781 20.78 -6.49 -28.13
C ARG A 781 19.66 -6.66 -29.12
N GLN A 782 19.99 -6.64 -30.41
CA GLN A 782 19.03 -6.80 -31.50
C GLN A 782 19.59 -7.77 -32.54
N ASN A 783 18.69 -8.54 -33.15
CA ASN A 783 18.98 -9.31 -34.35
C ASN A 783 17.91 -8.98 -35.41
N GLU A 784 18.33 -8.71 -36.64
CA GLU A 784 17.42 -8.42 -37.76
C GLU A 784 17.00 -9.70 -38.52
N GLY A 785 17.63 -10.85 -38.25
CA GLY A 785 17.28 -12.14 -38.86
C GLY A 785 16.31 -12.99 -38.03
N ASP A 786 15.79 -14.07 -38.62
CA ASP A 786 14.82 -15.00 -38.00
C ASP A 786 15.41 -15.90 -36.89
N VAL A 787 16.64 -15.66 -36.46
CA VAL A 787 17.30 -16.46 -35.42
C VAL A 787 17.06 -15.79 -34.06
N PRO A 788 16.41 -16.48 -33.10
CA PRO A 788 16.19 -15.92 -31.79
C PRO A 788 17.50 -15.55 -31.08
N LEU A 789 17.47 -14.49 -30.28
CA LEU A 789 18.62 -14.05 -29.50
C LEU A 789 18.89 -14.99 -28.33
N GLU A 790 20.17 -15.21 -28.03
CA GLU A 790 20.66 -15.65 -26.72
C GLU A 790 21.56 -14.54 -26.17
N SER A 791 21.16 -13.94 -25.04
CA SER A 791 21.80 -12.79 -24.42
C SER A 791 22.20 -13.04 -22.98
N THR A 792 23.43 -12.68 -22.65
CA THR A 792 23.94 -12.66 -21.27
C THR A 792 24.30 -11.22 -20.92
N PHE A 793 23.40 -10.55 -20.21
CA PHE A 793 23.71 -9.25 -19.61
C PHE A 793 24.57 -9.48 -18.37
N VAL A 794 25.74 -8.84 -18.31
CA VAL A 794 26.69 -9.01 -17.21
C VAL A 794 27.08 -7.66 -16.67
N ALA A 795 26.88 -7.43 -15.38
CA ALA A 795 27.25 -6.18 -14.74
C ALA A 795 27.84 -6.36 -13.35
N VAL A 796 28.64 -5.37 -12.95
CA VAL A 796 29.06 -5.16 -11.56
C VAL A 796 28.52 -3.81 -11.11
N THR A 797 27.85 -3.76 -9.96
CA THR A 797 27.33 -2.52 -9.37
C THR A 797 27.95 -2.30 -8.01
N GLU A 798 28.61 -1.17 -7.81
CA GLU A 798 29.27 -0.82 -6.55
C GLU A 798 28.64 0.44 -5.95
N PRO A 799 28.00 0.35 -4.77
CA PRO A 799 27.75 1.52 -3.95
C PRO A 799 29.05 1.92 -3.24
N TRP A 800 29.42 3.20 -3.30
CA TRP A 800 30.61 3.71 -2.61
C TRP A 800 30.33 4.96 -1.79
N LYS A 801 31.15 5.13 -0.74
CA LYS A 801 31.21 6.32 0.09
C LYS A 801 32.63 6.90 0.00
N ASP A 802 32.70 8.19 -0.29
CA ASP A 802 33.91 8.99 -0.54
C ASP A 802 34.71 8.60 -1.81
N ALA A 803 35.04 7.32 -1.96
CA ALA A 803 35.74 6.74 -3.10
C ALA A 803 35.36 5.26 -3.33
N SER A 804 35.51 4.81 -4.58
CA SER A 804 35.34 3.40 -4.97
C SER A 804 36.41 2.50 -4.33
N CYS A 805 35.98 1.32 -3.89
CA CYS A 805 36.80 0.20 -3.46
C CYS A 805 37.23 -0.70 -4.62
N ILE A 806 36.68 -0.51 -5.81
CA ILE A 806 37.02 -1.24 -7.03
C ILE A 806 37.99 -0.40 -7.87
N GLN A 807 39.19 -0.93 -8.12
CA GLN A 807 40.15 -0.30 -9.01
C GLN A 807 39.83 -0.59 -10.48
N SER A 808 39.51 -1.84 -10.81
CA SER A 808 39.12 -2.24 -12.16
C SER A 808 38.35 -3.55 -12.15
N VAL A 809 37.54 -3.78 -13.17
CA VAL A 809 36.83 -5.05 -13.38
C VAL A 809 37.08 -5.52 -14.81
N ARG A 810 37.29 -6.82 -15.00
CA ARG A 810 37.43 -7.43 -16.32
C ARG A 810 36.58 -8.69 -16.41
N ARG A 811 35.90 -8.86 -17.53
CA ARG A 811 35.32 -10.14 -17.93
C ARG A 811 36.39 -10.98 -18.62
N VAL A 812 36.64 -12.17 -18.09
CA VAL A 812 37.63 -13.12 -18.63
C VAL A 812 36.91 -14.32 -19.24
N GLU A 813 37.56 -15.05 -20.14
CA GLU A 813 36.92 -16.21 -20.76
C GLU A 813 36.82 -17.37 -19.76
N ALA A 814 35.72 -18.13 -19.83
CA ALA A 814 35.55 -19.38 -19.09
C ALA A 814 35.78 -20.57 -20.03
N ASN A 815 36.65 -21.50 -19.62
CA ASN A 815 37.08 -22.64 -20.41
C ASN A 815 36.76 -23.96 -19.71
N ALA A 816 36.57 -25.02 -20.48
CA ALA A 816 36.63 -26.39 -19.99
C ALA A 816 38.07 -26.71 -19.52
N PRO A 817 38.29 -27.77 -18.73
CA PRO A 817 39.62 -28.18 -18.30
C PRO A 817 40.58 -28.49 -19.46
N ASP A 818 40.07 -28.83 -20.64
CA ASP A 818 40.85 -29.09 -21.86
C ASP A 818 41.20 -27.81 -22.65
N GLY A 819 40.77 -26.63 -22.17
CA GLY A 819 40.99 -25.33 -22.82
C GLY A 819 39.89 -24.93 -23.81
N THR A 820 38.82 -25.71 -23.97
CA THR A 820 37.71 -25.35 -24.85
C THR A 820 36.89 -24.21 -24.27
N LEU A 821 36.65 -23.15 -25.04
CA LEU A 821 35.80 -22.02 -24.63
C LEU A 821 34.35 -22.47 -24.38
N LEU A 822 33.78 -22.12 -23.22
CA LEU A 822 32.44 -22.58 -22.81
C LEU A 822 31.27 -21.72 -23.35
N GLY A 823 31.59 -20.56 -23.90
CA GLY A 823 30.65 -19.61 -24.52
C GLY A 823 30.25 -18.45 -23.61
N ASP A 824 29.47 -17.51 -24.16
CA ASP A 824 29.13 -16.24 -23.49
C ASP A 824 28.23 -16.41 -22.26
N THR A 825 27.43 -17.47 -22.17
CA THR A 825 26.57 -17.70 -21.00
C THR A 825 27.33 -18.10 -19.74
N GLU A 826 28.59 -18.53 -19.88
CA GLU A 826 29.48 -18.90 -18.77
C GLU A 826 30.30 -17.67 -18.37
N VAL A 827 30.00 -17.11 -17.19
CA VAL A 827 30.51 -15.78 -16.81
C VAL A 827 31.66 -15.94 -15.83
N ALA A 828 32.82 -15.39 -16.17
CA ALA A 828 33.96 -15.23 -15.27
C ALA A 828 34.39 -13.76 -15.19
N LEU A 829 34.59 -13.26 -13.98
CA LEU A 829 34.99 -11.88 -13.70
C LEU A 829 36.23 -11.85 -12.80
N GLU A 830 37.11 -10.90 -13.05
CA GLU A 830 38.18 -10.49 -12.14
C GLU A 830 37.92 -9.05 -11.68
N VAL A 831 37.74 -8.87 -10.37
CA VAL A 831 37.56 -7.55 -9.74
C VAL A 831 38.83 -7.23 -8.96
N GLN A 832 39.59 -6.24 -9.42
CA GLN A 832 40.76 -5.74 -8.70
C GLN A 832 40.30 -4.68 -7.69
N LEU A 833 40.56 -4.92 -6.41
CA LEU A 833 40.20 -4.02 -5.32
C LEU A 833 41.30 -2.99 -5.07
N ALA A 834 40.91 -1.86 -4.48
CA ALA A 834 41.78 -0.72 -4.20
C ALA A 834 42.88 -1.02 -3.17
N ASP A 835 42.73 -2.09 -2.37
CA ASP A 835 43.76 -2.58 -1.44
C ASP A 835 44.81 -3.49 -2.11
N GLY A 836 44.65 -3.75 -3.42
CA GLY A 836 45.54 -4.61 -4.20
C GLY A 836 45.13 -6.09 -4.23
N SER A 837 44.16 -6.51 -3.42
CA SER A 837 43.56 -7.85 -3.53
C SER A 837 42.65 -7.96 -4.76
N ARG A 838 42.38 -9.19 -5.19
CA ARG A 838 41.52 -9.46 -6.35
C ARG A 838 40.48 -10.53 -6.03
N ASP A 839 39.27 -10.32 -6.53
CA ASP A 839 38.20 -11.31 -6.50
C ASP A 839 38.08 -11.98 -7.87
N CYS A 840 38.21 -13.31 -7.89
CA CYS A 840 37.93 -14.15 -9.04
C CYS A 840 36.55 -14.78 -8.87
N ILE A 841 35.64 -14.47 -9.78
CA ILE A 841 34.22 -14.86 -9.71
C ILE A 841 33.88 -15.72 -10.92
N LEU A 842 33.14 -16.80 -10.69
CA LEU A 842 32.58 -17.64 -11.75
C LEU A 842 31.10 -17.89 -11.46
N VAL A 843 30.24 -17.56 -12.43
CA VAL A 843 28.79 -17.78 -12.39
C VAL A 843 28.43 -18.66 -13.58
N ARG A 844 28.16 -19.93 -13.31
CA ARG A 844 27.97 -20.94 -14.34
C ARG A 844 26.61 -20.88 -15.01
N ASP A 845 26.57 -21.34 -16.25
CA ASP A 845 25.33 -21.67 -16.94
C ASP A 845 24.85 -23.08 -16.53
N VAL A 846 23.81 -23.15 -15.69
CA VAL A 846 23.30 -24.43 -15.19
C VAL A 846 22.63 -25.31 -16.23
N ASP A 847 22.09 -24.73 -17.31
CA ASP A 847 21.54 -25.50 -18.43
C ASP A 847 22.66 -26.27 -19.15
N ARG A 848 23.86 -25.69 -19.22
CA ARG A 848 25.05 -26.29 -19.86
C ARG A 848 25.84 -27.19 -18.93
N LYS A 849 25.85 -26.90 -17.61
CA LYS A 849 26.56 -27.67 -16.57
C LYS A 849 26.20 -29.17 -16.58
N GLN A 850 24.99 -29.56 -16.99
CA GLN A 850 24.62 -30.98 -17.10
C GLN A 850 25.56 -31.80 -18.01
N ASN A 851 26.30 -31.14 -18.91
CA ASN A 851 27.20 -31.78 -19.86
C ASN A 851 28.71 -31.66 -19.53
N GLN A 852 29.11 -30.98 -18.44
CA GLN A 852 30.53 -30.70 -18.13
C GLN A 852 30.84 -30.63 -16.62
N SER A 853 31.94 -31.28 -16.19
CA SER A 853 32.32 -31.35 -14.77
C SER A 853 32.80 -30.03 -14.19
N ASP A 854 33.82 -29.39 -14.77
CA ASP A 854 34.45 -28.18 -14.21
C ASP A 854 34.47 -27.03 -15.23
N ALA A 855 34.46 -25.78 -14.74
CA ALA A 855 34.78 -24.56 -15.50
C ALA A 855 36.04 -23.91 -14.93
N VAL A 856 36.90 -23.39 -15.81
CA VAL A 856 38.20 -22.79 -15.50
C VAL A 856 38.24 -21.36 -16.03
N SER A 857 38.44 -20.37 -15.15
CA SER A 857 38.66 -19.00 -15.59
C SER A 857 39.99 -18.89 -16.36
N SER A 858 40.03 -18.10 -17.43
CA SER A 858 41.25 -17.84 -18.19
C SER A 858 42.41 -17.40 -17.31
N GLY A 859 43.61 -17.95 -17.56
CA GLY A 859 44.77 -17.80 -16.68
C GLY A 859 44.80 -18.76 -15.47
N GLY A 860 43.79 -19.62 -15.31
CA GLY A 860 43.76 -20.67 -14.29
C GLY A 860 43.53 -20.18 -12.86
N ALA A 861 42.99 -18.96 -12.68
CA ALA A 861 42.81 -18.36 -11.37
C ALA A 861 41.84 -19.17 -10.48
N ILE A 862 40.75 -19.67 -11.04
CA ILE A 862 39.81 -20.59 -10.38
C ILE A 862 39.37 -21.71 -11.32
N ALA A 863 39.25 -22.93 -10.79
CA ALA A 863 38.66 -24.09 -11.44
C ALA A 863 37.63 -24.73 -10.51
N THR A 864 36.38 -24.85 -10.95
CA THR A 864 35.29 -25.30 -10.06
C THR A 864 34.17 -25.99 -10.81
N ASP A 865 33.50 -26.92 -10.13
CA ASP A 865 32.21 -27.45 -10.58
C ASP A 865 31.01 -26.68 -9.99
N ALA A 866 31.24 -25.78 -9.03
CA ALA A 866 30.20 -25.01 -8.37
C ALA A 866 29.44 -24.12 -9.35
N GLU A 867 28.15 -23.91 -9.10
CA GLU A 867 27.34 -23.02 -9.92
C GLU A 867 27.74 -21.55 -9.73
N VAL A 868 28.18 -21.21 -8.52
CA VAL A 868 28.79 -19.92 -8.20
C VAL A 868 30.06 -20.19 -7.41
N ALA A 869 31.14 -19.51 -7.75
CA ALA A 869 32.35 -19.45 -6.94
C ALA A 869 32.88 -18.01 -6.88
N VAL A 870 33.28 -17.57 -5.69
CA VAL A 870 33.94 -16.29 -5.45
C VAL A 870 35.18 -16.56 -4.61
N VAL A 871 36.36 -16.19 -5.10
CA VAL A 871 37.64 -16.41 -4.43
C VAL A 871 38.41 -15.10 -4.35
N ARG A 872 38.68 -14.63 -3.13
CA ARG A 872 39.54 -13.47 -2.88
C ARG A 872 40.99 -13.91 -2.70
N ILE A 873 41.87 -13.26 -3.44
CA ILE A 873 43.31 -13.49 -3.44
C ILE A 873 44.02 -12.19 -3.04
N ASP A 874 44.89 -12.23 -2.04
CA ASP A 874 45.66 -11.06 -1.59
C ASP A 874 46.78 -10.69 -2.59
N THR A 875 47.53 -9.63 -2.27
CA THR A 875 48.67 -9.17 -3.09
C THR A 875 49.83 -10.18 -3.18
N ASN A 876 49.87 -11.18 -2.30
CA ASN A 876 50.89 -12.23 -2.27
C ASN A 876 50.45 -13.49 -3.04
N GLY A 877 49.24 -13.51 -3.60
CA GLY A 877 48.68 -14.68 -4.28
C GLY A 877 48.03 -15.70 -3.34
N VAL A 878 47.81 -15.35 -2.07
CA VAL A 878 47.20 -16.23 -1.07
C VAL A 878 45.68 -16.05 -1.07
N VAL A 879 44.94 -17.16 -1.11
CA VAL A 879 43.48 -17.14 -0.95
C VAL A 879 43.14 -16.74 0.49
N THR A 880 42.41 -15.65 0.67
CA THR A 880 41.98 -15.14 1.98
C THR A 880 40.52 -15.43 2.28
N ARG A 881 39.69 -15.48 1.24
CA ARG A 881 38.28 -15.86 1.32
C ARG A 881 37.89 -16.70 0.10
N ALA A 882 37.02 -17.68 0.28
CA ALA A 882 36.42 -18.41 -0.83
C ALA A 882 35.01 -18.85 -0.46
N THR A 883 34.05 -18.68 -1.36
CA THR A 883 32.67 -19.17 -1.21
C THR A 883 32.23 -19.88 -2.49
N THR A 884 31.66 -21.08 -2.35
CA THR A 884 31.05 -21.83 -3.45
C THR A 884 29.58 -22.15 -3.16
N GLY A 885 28.74 -22.05 -4.18
CA GLY A 885 27.34 -22.48 -4.14
C GLY A 885 27.10 -23.66 -5.10
N ASN A 886 26.44 -24.71 -4.61
CA ASN A 886 26.05 -25.90 -5.38
C ASN A 886 27.21 -26.54 -6.18
N GLY A 887 28.33 -26.84 -5.52
CA GLY A 887 29.49 -27.53 -6.10
C GLY A 887 30.08 -28.59 -5.17
N SER A 888 31.04 -29.36 -5.66
CA SER A 888 31.84 -30.28 -4.86
C SER A 888 33.25 -29.74 -4.58
N LYS A 889 33.78 -28.86 -5.45
CA LYS A 889 35.15 -28.33 -5.31
C LYS A 889 35.35 -26.97 -5.98
N CYS A 890 36.29 -26.19 -5.44
CA CYS A 890 36.90 -25.05 -6.09
C CYS A 890 38.40 -25.05 -5.83
N VAL A 891 39.20 -24.90 -6.89
CA VAL A 891 40.67 -24.89 -6.85
C VAL A 891 41.16 -23.52 -7.29
N SER A 892 42.12 -22.95 -6.57
CA SER A 892 42.83 -21.72 -6.94
C SER A 892 44.31 -21.87 -6.58
N GLY A 893 45.17 -22.02 -7.57
CA GLY A 893 46.59 -22.37 -7.35
C GLY A 893 46.72 -23.69 -6.57
N THR A 894 47.37 -23.63 -5.39
CA THR A 894 47.49 -24.79 -4.48
C THR A 894 46.35 -24.90 -3.47
N PHE A 895 45.46 -23.91 -3.39
CA PHE A 895 44.31 -23.93 -2.51
C PHE A 895 43.19 -24.78 -3.12
N THR A 896 42.53 -25.58 -2.29
CA THR A 896 41.35 -26.36 -2.68
C THR A 896 40.31 -26.25 -1.59
N LEU A 897 39.14 -25.71 -1.94
CA LEU A 897 37.94 -25.79 -1.13
C LEU A 897 37.13 -27.01 -1.57
N GLN A 898 36.87 -27.93 -0.65
CA GLN A 898 35.98 -29.07 -0.89
C GLN A 898 34.68 -28.88 -0.13
N GLN A 899 33.58 -29.18 -0.81
CA GLN A 899 32.24 -29.14 -0.25
C GLN A 899 31.81 -30.56 0.11
N GLY A 900 31.43 -30.77 1.37
CA GLY A 900 30.89 -32.06 1.80
C GLY A 900 29.54 -32.32 1.11
N ALA A 901 29.26 -33.59 0.79
CA ALA A 901 28.11 -34.02 -0.02
C ALA A 901 26.71 -33.56 0.47
N ALA A 902 26.60 -33.07 1.72
CA ALA A 902 25.35 -32.62 2.34
C ALA A 902 25.21 -31.10 2.47
N LYS A 903 26.20 -30.30 2.05
CA LYS A 903 26.15 -28.83 2.17
C LYS A 903 25.84 -28.20 0.82
N MET A 904 25.04 -27.13 0.81
CA MET A 904 24.75 -26.30 -0.39
C MET A 904 25.76 -25.16 -0.58
N ILE A 905 26.47 -24.80 0.50
CA ILE A 905 27.48 -23.74 0.53
C ILE A 905 28.76 -24.29 1.18
N ALA A 906 29.92 -24.02 0.59
CA ALA A 906 31.22 -24.16 1.26
C ALA A 906 31.93 -22.82 1.33
N GLU A 907 32.54 -22.53 2.47
CA GLU A 907 33.22 -21.26 2.71
C GLU A 907 34.56 -21.45 3.42
N TYR A 908 35.50 -20.58 3.08
CA TYR A 908 36.79 -20.40 3.74
C TYR A 908 36.98 -18.92 4.07
N ASP A 909 37.45 -18.65 5.27
CA ASP A 909 37.92 -17.33 5.70
C ASP A 909 39.18 -17.55 6.52
N SER A 910 40.21 -16.77 6.22
CA SER A 910 41.52 -16.85 6.88
C SER A 910 41.58 -16.12 8.22
N ASN A 911 40.58 -15.27 8.50
CA ASN A 911 40.46 -14.50 9.75
C ASN A 911 39.60 -15.18 10.83
#